data_AF-A0A8S4NRN5-F1
#
_entry.id   AF-A0A8S4NRN5-F1
#
_cell.length_a   1.000
_cell.length_b   1.000
_cell.length_c   1.000
_cell.angle_alpha   90.00
_cell.angle_beta   90.00
_cell.angle_gamma   90.00
#
_symmetry.space_group_name_H-M   'P 1'
#
loop_
_entity.id
_entity.type
_entity.pdbx_description
1 polymer ?
#
loop_
_entity_poly.entity_id
_entity_poly.type
_entity_poly.pdbx_seq_one_letter_code
_entity_poly.pdbx_strand_id
1 'polypeptide(L)'
;MLKTSGVILRLLRSDCHFNAPSSYLHNTFCLKNQNLENHRHEKRSRPASSQHTARQLHEVGGDNFILEEGKALLEFTPIDSVVSLTGSNPMYAPAMEHLRNYGTFVFIDVQNEDIVQRLEKMKVSRIVGQEAGVHMRDILQYRQQFYEAGYDIRVICEQFESQDDIAKKIVKALEASKADTYISTRNEKLDNHTNQFITFNDVVLKGLAPDGGLFVPDRTVPELSLKQWNRLIGLTFQDKAVRILEQWILDFRSVSQQDLKEYIKKAYSSFNCLKVAPVVHLQGKQYIQELFHGPTASFKDLALQLMPQLFQHAVYSCSASKSTSARFLILVATSGDTGGAVLDGFRKLKDVTNIDVMVLYPQQGISSIQQQQMTSMQGDNLHVVGVDSDFDFCQSTIKSIFNNDSFREELNEKHNCQISAANSINWGRLLPQVVYHAVGYLDMVEQGIISLGDRVDVCIPTGNFGNILAAFYAKEMGIPFNRLICASNANNILTEFFQTGRYDLSQRTLLQTTSPAIDILKSSNLERFLYHLSGGDSGFVKSCYDNLAESGSFEVPSELKSKIDELIVADSCTEEECHKAIKETWEQTGYMLDPHTAVAKVVADRHSSNLPMIISSTAHFAKFADSVLDALNIERDNLSPKQWYTKLRALNTRPVMHRDLESQIELESTHNTILQPNINEIMKEIRKFISK
;
A
#
# COMPACT_ATOMS: atom_id res chain seq x y z
N MET A 1 24.19 -26.37 2.80
CA MET A 1 25.08 -25.27 2.37
C MET A 1 24.43 -23.94 2.74
N LEU A 2 24.52 -23.52 4.00
CA LEU A 2 24.16 -22.18 4.46
C LEU A 2 25.41 -21.67 5.18
N LYS A 3 26.31 -21.02 4.43
CA LYS A 3 27.37 -20.21 5.02
C LYS A 3 26.84 -18.78 5.01
N THR A 4 26.94 -18.15 6.18
CA THR A 4 26.70 -16.75 6.54
C THR A 4 25.29 -16.35 7.02
N SER A 5 25.30 -15.85 8.27
CA SER A 5 24.23 -15.20 9.06
C SER A 5 23.23 -16.13 9.74
N GLY A 6 23.16 -16.07 11.08
CA GLY A 6 22.27 -16.89 11.90
C GLY A 6 20.80 -16.68 11.55
N VAL A 7 20.00 -17.74 11.59
CA VAL A 7 18.55 -17.68 11.32
C VAL A 7 17.84 -18.18 12.57
N ILE A 8 16.89 -17.40 13.10
CA ILE A 8 16.13 -17.80 14.29
C ILE A 8 14.69 -18.11 13.86
N LEU A 9 14.31 -19.38 13.97
CA LEU A 9 13.01 -19.93 13.58
C LEU A 9 12.10 -20.08 14.80
N ARG A 10 10.80 -20.32 14.56
CA ARG A 10 9.86 -20.79 15.59
C ARG A 10 9.31 -22.15 15.16
N LEU A 11 9.88 -23.26 15.62
CA LEU A 11 9.24 -24.57 15.50
C LEU A 11 8.49 -24.89 16.80
N LEU A 12 7.16 -24.90 16.73
CA LEU A 12 6.36 -25.59 17.75
C LEU A 12 6.53 -27.09 17.53
N ARG A 13 7.58 -27.62 18.16
CA ARG A 13 8.05 -29.02 18.16
C ARG A 13 7.60 -29.85 16.97
N SER A 14 8.52 -29.97 16.02
CA SER A 14 8.68 -31.17 15.23
C SER A 14 10.16 -31.53 15.19
N ASP A 15 10.43 -32.83 15.28
CA ASP A 15 11.77 -33.39 15.15
C ASP A 15 12.32 -33.04 13.75
N CYS A 16 13.34 -32.18 13.68
CA CYS A 16 14.10 -31.93 12.45
C CYS A 16 15.59 -32.22 12.73
N HIS A 17 16.13 -33.21 12.02
CA HIS A 17 17.52 -33.67 12.11
C HIS A 17 18.42 -32.90 11.14
N PHE A 18 19.45 -32.19 11.63
CA PHE A 18 20.63 -31.80 10.86
C PHE A 18 21.87 -31.73 11.76
N ASN A 19 22.99 -32.27 11.28
CA ASN A 19 24.24 -32.52 12.01
C ASN A 19 25.22 -31.31 12.02
N ALA A 20 25.81 -30.97 13.19
CA ALA A 20 27.25 -30.70 13.47
C ALA A 20 27.45 -30.17 14.95
N PRO A 21 28.68 -29.99 15.48
CA PRO A 21 29.20 -30.63 16.70
C PRO A 21 28.96 -29.89 18.03
N SER A 22 29.13 -30.65 19.13
CA SER A 22 28.86 -30.34 20.54
C SER A 22 29.75 -29.28 21.20
N SER A 23 29.22 -28.52 22.15
CA SER A 23 29.39 -28.77 23.59
C SER A 23 28.83 -27.64 24.49
N TYR A 24 28.33 -28.05 25.66
CA TYR A 24 27.89 -27.27 26.83
C TYR A 24 26.46 -26.69 26.91
N LEU A 25 25.91 -26.82 28.12
CA LEU A 25 24.66 -26.29 28.69
C LEU A 25 23.38 -27.13 28.49
N HIS A 26 23.22 -28.08 29.42
CA HIS A 26 21.98 -28.79 29.70
C HIS A 26 21.07 -27.98 30.65
N ASN A 27 19.77 -28.05 30.38
CA ASN A 27 18.63 -27.56 31.17
C ASN A 27 18.25 -26.08 30.99
N THR A 28 17.73 -25.73 29.81
CA THR A 28 16.35 -25.23 29.50
C THR A 28 16.26 -24.86 28.00
N PHE A 29 16.96 -25.63 27.16
CA PHE A 29 16.95 -25.51 25.71
C PHE A 29 16.76 -26.91 25.13
N CYS A 30 15.72 -27.12 24.32
CA CYS A 30 15.61 -28.36 23.55
C CYS A 30 16.47 -28.25 22.28
N LEU A 31 17.79 -28.44 22.43
CA LEU A 31 18.67 -28.87 21.33
C LEU A 31 18.91 -30.37 21.52
N LYS A 32 18.31 -31.20 20.66
CA LYS A 32 18.65 -32.64 20.57
C LYS A 32 19.60 -32.84 19.40
N ASN A 33 20.88 -33.07 19.71
CA ASN A 33 21.84 -33.67 18.77
C ASN A 33 21.63 -35.21 18.78
N GLN A 34 21.52 -35.84 17.62
CA GLN A 34 21.61 -37.31 17.51
C GLN A 34 22.52 -37.73 16.35
N ASN A 35 23.68 -38.28 16.71
CA ASN A 35 24.32 -39.37 15.96
C ASN A 35 23.76 -40.70 16.50
N LEU A 36 23.25 -41.55 15.62
CA LEU A 36 23.04 -43.00 15.78
C LEU A 36 24.32 -43.69 15.21
N GLU A 37 24.82 -44.87 15.62
CA GLU A 37 24.29 -46.10 16.23
C GLU A 37 25.42 -46.72 17.08
N ASN A 38 25.20 -47.39 18.22
CA ASN A 38 24.70 -48.76 18.30
C ASN A 38 24.43 -49.17 19.76
N HIS A 39 23.51 -50.13 19.92
CA HIS A 39 23.16 -50.92 21.11
C HIS A 39 21.94 -50.52 21.98
N ARG A 40 20.86 -51.26 21.68
CA ARG A 40 20.02 -52.10 22.58
C ARG A 40 19.29 -51.44 23.77
N HIS A 41 17.97 -51.65 23.74
CA HIS A 41 17.05 -51.89 24.86
C HIS A 41 17.50 -51.44 26.26
N GLU A 42 16.91 -50.34 26.76
CA GLU A 42 16.63 -50.19 28.19
C GLU A 42 15.58 -49.09 28.46
N LYS A 43 14.57 -49.42 29.26
CA LYS A 43 13.61 -48.47 29.83
C LYS A 43 14.38 -47.49 30.73
N ARG A 44 14.67 -46.27 30.28
CA ARG A 44 15.23 -45.21 31.13
C ARG A 44 14.13 -44.34 31.73
N SER A 45 14.01 -44.42 33.06
CA SER A 45 13.36 -43.47 33.94
C SER A 45 13.84 -42.03 33.68
N ARG A 46 12.92 -41.05 33.75
CA ARG A 46 13.24 -39.61 33.70
C ARG A 46 14.32 -39.28 34.77
N PRO A 47 15.39 -38.53 34.44
CA PRO A 47 16.42 -38.21 35.42
C PRO A 47 15.88 -37.27 36.50
N ALA A 48 16.26 -37.52 37.76
CA ALA A 48 15.85 -36.78 38.95
C ALA A 48 16.19 -35.28 38.91
N SER A 49 17.13 -34.84 38.07
CA SER A 49 17.48 -33.43 37.87
C SER A 49 16.36 -32.60 37.23
N SER A 50 15.52 -33.22 36.40
CA SER A 50 14.39 -32.53 35.75
C SER A 50 13.27 -32.14 36.72
N GLN A 51 13.11 -32.86 37.83
CA GLN A 51 12.13 -32.55 38.87
C GLN A 51 12.60 -31.44 39.82
N HIS A 52 13.91 -31.25 39.96
CA HIS A 52 14.49 -30.24 40.85
C HIS A 52 14.38 -28.83 40.26
N THR A 53 14.73 -28.65 38.98
CA THR A 53 14.61 -27.37 38.27
C THR A 53 13.15 -26.93 38.11
N ALA A 54 12.24 -27.87 37.82
CA ALA A 54 10.80 -27.57 37.71
C ALA A 54 10.16 -27.15 39.05
N ARG A 55 10.67 -27.65 40.20
CA ARG A 55 10.25 -27.18 41.53
C ARG A 55 10.80 -25.80 41.85
N GLN A 56 12.08 -25.56 41.59
CA GLN A 56 12.71 -24.25 41.81
C GLN A 56 12.05 -23.15 40.95
N LEU A 57 11.68 -23.48 39.70
CA LEU A 57 10.96 -22.59 38.79
C LEU A 57 9.48 -22.39 39.18
N HIS A 58 8.88 -23.30 39.97
CA HIS A 58 7.53 -23.13 40.50
C HIS A 58 7.50 -22.18 41.71
N GLU A 59 8.56 -22.17 42.52
CA GLU A 59 8.69 -21.36 43.74
C GLU A 59 8.91 -19.86 43.46
N VAL A 60 9.44 -19.49 42.28
CA VAL A 60 9.69 -18.08 41.91
C VAL A 60 8.47 -17.36 41.33
N GLY A 61 7.41 -18.05 40.90
CA GLY A 61 6.21 -17.43 40.30
C GLY A 61 6.36 -17.09 38.80
N GLY A 62 5.23 -16.85 38.12
CA GLY A 62 5.15 -16.74 36.66
C GLY A 62 6.00 -15.60 36.04
N ASP A 63 6.01 -14.43 36.67
CA ASP A 63 6.75 -13.27 36.17
C ASP A 63 8.27 -13.44 36.32
N ASN A 64 8.72 -14.01 37.45
CA ASN A 64 10.13 -14.30 37.67
C ASN A 64 10.62 -15.43 36.76
N PHE A 65 9.76 -16.36 36.35
CA PHE A 65 10.11 -17.36 35.33
C PHE A 65 10.49 -16.70 34.01
N ILE A 66 9.66 -15.77 33.52
CA ILE A 66 9.91 -15.06 32.25
C ILE A 66 11.23 -14.28 32.34
N LEU A 67 11.45 -13.62 33.47
CA LEU A 67 12.66 -12.85 33.73
C LEU A 67 13.92 -13.72 33.69
N GLU A 68 13.93 -14.85 34.41
CA GLU A 68 15.11 -15.72 34.49
C GLU A 68 15.37 -16.48 33.17
N GLU A 69 14.33 -16.96 32.48
CA GLU A 69 14.48 -17.56 31.15
C GLU A 69 15.03 -16.54 30.14
N GLY A 70 14.51 -15.31 30.19
CA GLY A 70 14.96 -14.21 29.37
C GLY A 70 16.41 -13.79 29.63
N LYS A 71 16.83 -13.70 30.90
CA LYS A 71 18.22 -13.39 31.27
C LYS A 71 19.19 -14.46 30.79
N ALA A 72 18.83 -15.74 30.86
CA ALA A 72 19.68 -16.83 30.37
C ALA A 72 20.01 -16.68 28.88
N LEU A 73 19.08 -16.12 28.08
CA LEU A 73 19.30 -15.90 26.64
C LEU A 73 20.28 -14.75 26.35
N LEU A 74 20.51 -13.83 27.30
CA LEU A 74 21.49 -12.74 27.15
C LEU A 74 22.94 -13.25 27.19
N GLU A 75 23.18 -14.43 27.78
CA GLU A 75 24.50 -15.06 27.83
C GLU A 75 24.78 -15.93 26.59
N PHE A 76 23.78 -16.13 25.74
CA PHE A 76 23.86 -17.00 24.57
C PHE A 76 24.34 -16.22 23.33
N THR A 77 25.34 -16.78 22.64
CA THR A 77 25.86 -16.24 21.37
C THR A 77 25.72 -17.31 20.28
N PRO A 78 24.78 -17.17 19.33
CA PRO A 78 24.65 -18.14 18.25
C PRO A 78 25.72 -17.91 17.17
N ILE A 79 26.33 -19.01 16.69
CA ILE A 79 27.26 -19.02 15.54
C ILE A 79 26.82 -20.14 14.61
N ASP A 80 26.64 -19.84 13.31
CA ASP A 80 26.23 -20.80 12.27
C ASP A 80 25.08 -21.73 12.69
N SER A 81 24.10 -21.17 13.40
CA SER A 81 23.05 -21.93 14.07
C SER A 81 21.67 -21.50 13.61
N VAL A 82 20.74 -22.45 13.65
CA VAL A 82 19.31 -22.18 13.59
C VAL A 82 18.72 -22.27 14.99
N VAL A 83 18.21 -21.16 15.52
CA VAL A 83 17.70 -21.10 16.90
C VAL A 83 16.17 -21.15 16.88
N SER A 84 15.56 -22.07 17.63
CA SER A 84 14.10 -22.11 17.75
C SER A 84 13.59 -21.37 18.98
N LEU A 85 12.91 -20.23 18.82
CA LEU A 85 12.32 -19.51 19.95
C LEU A 85 10.90 -19.99 20.24
N THR A 86 10.71 -20.56 21.43
CA THR A 86 9.40 -21.04 21.92
C THR A 86 9.21 -20.63 23.38
N GLY A 87 7.99 -20.72 23.89
CA GLY A 87 7.72 -20.45 25.32
C GLY A 87 7.73 -18.95 25.66
N SER A 88 8.42 -18.59 26.74
CA SER A 88 8.42 -17.23 27.33
C SER A 88 9.57 -16.34 26.86
N ASN A 89 10.56 -16.89 26.13
CA ASN A 89 11.67 -16.12 25.55
C ASN A 89 11.23 -14.84 24.79
N PRO A 90 10.20 -14.89 23.91
CA PRO A 90 9.75 -13.70 23.17
C PRO A 90 9.05 -12.65 24.04
N MET A 91 8.62 -13.04 25.25
CA MET A 91 7.99 -12.13 26.20
C MET A 91 9.01 -11.28 26.97
N TYR A 92 10.30 -11.60 26.86
CA TYR A 92 11.38 -10.82 27.46
C TYR A 92 12.11 -9.99 26.39
N ALA A 93 11.75 -8.71 26.29
CA ALA A 93 12.24 -7.81 25.23
C ALA A 93 13.78 -7.73 25.11
N PRO A 94 14.56 -7.64 26.21
CA PRO A 94 16.01 -7.59 26.10
C PRO A 94 16.62 -8.82 25.42
N ALA A 95 16.03 -10.02 25.60
CA ALA A 95 16.52 -11.23 24.95
C ALA A 95 16.28 -11.22 23.44
N MET A 96 15.11 -10.74 23.01
CA MET A 96 14.79 -10.58 21.59
C MET A 96 15.73 -9.57 20.93
N GLU A 97 15.99 -8.44 21.61
CA GLU A 97 16.95 -7.44 21.15
C GLU A 97 18.38 -7.97 21.06
N HIS A 98 18.85 -8.67 22.09
CA HIS A 98 20.16 -9.31 22.10
C HIS A 98 20.35 -10.25 20.90
N LEU A 99 19.38 -11.14 20.67
CA LEU A 99 19.45 -12.11 19.59
C LEU A 99 19.36 -11.49 18.19
N ARG A 100 18.64 -10.36 18.03
CA ARG A 100 18.56 -9.64 16.74
C ARG A 100 19.92 -9.14 16.26
N ASN A 101 20.90 -8.98 17.15
CA ASN A 101 22.27 -8.63 16.77
C ASN A 101 23.01 -9.75 16.01
N TYR A 102 22.49 -10.99 16.03
CA TYR A 102 23.18 -12.16 15.47
C TYR A 102 22.51 -12.78 14.25
N GLY A 103 21.26 -12.43 13.93
CA GLY A 103 20.53 -13.14 12.89
C GLY A 103 19.13 -12.60 12.58
N THR A 104 18.55 -13.14 11.51
CA THR A 104 17.21 -12.79 11.02
C THR A 104 16.13 -13.59 11.75
N PHE A 105 15.08 -12.89 12.18
CA PHE A 105 13.93 -13.45 12.87
C PHE A 105 12.80 -13.77 11.90
N VAL A 106 12.46 -15.07 11.80
CA VAL A 106 11.35 -15.52 10.97
C VAL A 106 10.15 -15.89 11.84
N PHE A 107 9.08 -15.12 11.73
CA PHE A 107 7.81 -15.44 12.34
C PHE A 107 7.01 -16.40 11.45
N ILE A 108 6.89 -17.65 11.92
CA ILE A 108 6.01 -18.66 11.33
C ILE A 108 4.58 -18.43 11.83
N ASP A 109 3.75 -17.79 11.01
CA ASP A 109 2.37 -17.42 11.31
C ASP A 109 1.42 -18.60 11.04
N VAL A 110 1.32 -19.49 12.04
CA VAL A 110 0.45 -20.68 12.05
C VAL A 110 -0.87 -20.37 12.77
N GLN A 111 -1.98 -20.96 12.32
CA GLN A 111 -3.27 -20.84 13.02
C GLN A 111 -3.18 -21.41 14.43
N ASN A 112 -3.83 -20.74 15.39
CA ASN A 112 -3.85 -21.20 16.78
C ASN A 112 -4.48 -22.59 16.91
N GLU A 113 -5.49 -22.90 16.11
CA GLU A 113 -6.17 -24.20 16.07
C GLU A 113 -5.20 -25.33 15.66
N ASP A 114 -4.36 -25.11 14.66
CA ASP A 114 -3.34 -26.08 14.24
C ASP A 114 -2.32 -26.32 15.35
N ILE A 115 -1.94 -25.26 16.06
CA ILE A 115 -1.03 -25.35 17.20
C ILE A 115 -1.68 -26.18 18.32
N VAL A 116 -2.94 -25.90 18.67
CA VAL A 116 -3.68 -26.64 19.71
C VAL A 116 -3.77 -28.13 19.36
N GLN A 117 -4.16 -28.47 18.12
CA GLN A 117 -4.25 -29.87 17.70
C GLN A 117 -2.89 -30.59 17.72
N ARG A 118 -1.81 -29.90 17.37
CA ARG A 118 -0.45 -30.46 17.49
C ARG A 118 -0.08 -30.72 18.95
N LEU A 119 -0.36 -29.77 19.85
CA LEU A 119 -0.13 -29.93 21.29
C LEU A 119 -0.92 -31.11 21.86
N GLU A 120 -2.18 -31.28 21.46
CA GLU A 120 -3.02 -32.42 21.84
C GLU A 120 -2.44 -33.76 21.39
N LYS A 121 -2.03 -33.87 20.11
CA LYS A 121 -1.37 -35.08 19.57
C LYS A 121 -0.10 -35.42 20.34
N MET A 122 0.61 -34.40 20.81
CA MET A 122 1.83 -34.54 21.60
C MET A 122 1.58 -34.77 23.10
N LYS A 123 0.32 -34.81 23.54
CA LYS A 123 -0.09 -34.92 24.94
C LYS A 123 0.49 -33.80 25.81
N VAL A 124 0.60 -32.60 25.25
CA VAL A 124 1.01 -31.38 25.97
C VAL A 124 -0.26 -30.65 26.44
N SER A 125 -0.55 -30.76 27.74
CA SER A 125 -1.77 -30.19 28.34
C SER A 125 -1.53 -28.97 29.23
N ARG A 126 -0.27 -28.49 29.33
CA ARG A 126 0.08 -27.30 30.09
C ARG A 126 1.29 -26.59 29.48
N ILE A 127 1.23 -25.27 29.40
CA ILE A 127 2.38 -24.40 29.11
C ILE A 127 2.68 -23.49 30.30
N VAL A 128 3.92 -23.02 30.40
CA VAL A 128 4.35 -22.05 31.42
C VAL A 128 3.42 -20.84 31.40
N GLY A 129 2.98 -20.36 32.56
CA GLY A 129 2.03 -19.24 32.69
C GLY A 129 0.55 -19.61 32.51
N GLN A 130 0.23 -20.88 32.28
CA GLN A 130 -1.17 -21.33 32.25
C GLN A 130 -1.72 -21.51 33.66
N GLU A 131 -2.59 -20.58 34.06
CA GLU A 131 -3.41 -20.65 35.28
C GLU A 131 -4.56 -21.66 35.11
N ALA A 132 -5.12 -22.12 36.23
CA ALA A 132 -6.26 -23.03 36.23
C ALA A 132 -7.47 -22.35 35.58
N GLY A 133 -8.10 -23.00 34.60
CA GLY A 133 -9.27 -22.49 33.89
C GLY A 133 -8.98 -21.67 32.63
N VAL A 134 -7.72 -21.32 32.35
CA VAL A 134 -7.35 -20.59 31.13
C VAL A 134 -7.19 -21.55 29.95
N HIS A 135 -7.88 -21.29 28.84
CA HIS A 135 -7.78 -22.11 27.64
C HIS A 135 -6.44 -21.88 26.91
N MET A 136 -5.89 -22.94 26.30
CA MET A 136 -4.65 -22.85 25.52
C MET A 136 -4.72 -21.81 24.41
N ARG A 137 -5.90 -21.66 23.78
CA ARG A 137 -6.17 -20.69 22.73
C ARG A 137 -5.91 -19.25 23.19
N ASP A 138 -6.40 -18.90 24.38
CA ASP A 138 -6.28 -17.56 24.94
C ASP A 138 -4.80 -17.21 25.20
N ILE A 139 -4.02 -18.20 25.66
CA ILE A 139 -2.58 -18.01 25.90
C ILE A 139 -1.83 -17.83 24.58
N LEU A 140 -2.14 -18.63 23.56
CA LEU A 140 -1.52 -18.49 22.23
C LEU A 140 -1.84 -17.12 21.63
N GLN A 141 -3.08 -16.66 21.75
CA GLN A 141 -3.50 -15.34 21.30
C GLN A 141 -2.80 -14.22 22.08
N TYR A 142 -2.75 -14.30 23.40
CA TYR A 142 -1.99 -13.35 24.23
C TYR A 142 -0.51 -13.31 23.85
N ARG A 143 0.10 -14.45 23.56
CA ARG A 143 1.52 -14.51 23.20
C ARG A 143 1.82 -13.98 21.80
N GLN A 144 0.87 -14.07 20.88
CA GLN A 144 1.06 -13.65 19.48
C GLN A 144 1.60 -12.21 19.38
N GLN A 145 1.12 -11.30 20.23
CA GLN A 145 1.55 -9.89 20.20
C GLN A 145 3.07 -9.72 20.43
N PHE A 146 3.70 -10.58 21.23
CA PHE A 146 5.14 -10.50 21.50
C PHE A 146 5.97 -11.01 20.33
N TYR A 147 5.49 -12.05 19.64
CA TYR A 147 6.12 -12.51 18.39
C TYR A 147 5.99 -11.45 17.30
N GLU A 148 4.82 -10.83 17.19
CA GLU A 148 4.57 -9.79 16.20
C GLU A 148 5.32 -8.48 16.47
N ALA A 149 5.92 -8.31 17.65
CA ALA A 149 6.68 -7.12 18.00
C ALA A 149 8.16 -7.17 17.59
N GLY A 150 8.66 -8.32 17.11
CA GLY A 150 10.11 -8.53 16.97
C GLY A 150 10.55 -9.45 15.84
N TYR A 151 9.76 -9.59 14.77
CA TYR A 151 10.15 -10.37 13.59
C TYR A 151 10.65 -9.47 12.46
N ASP A 152 11.51 -10.05 11.62
CA ASP A 152 12.00 -9.41 10.39
C ASP A 152 11.20 -9.88 9.18
N ILE A 153 10.83 -11.16 9.16
CA ILE A 153 10.12 -11.82 8.04
C ILE A 153 8.94 -12.61 8.59
N ARG A 154 7.76 -12.46 7.97
CA ARG A 154 6.60 -13.31 8.23
C ARG A 154 6.44 -14.37 7.16
N VAL A 155 6.20 -15.61 7.59
CA VAL A 155 5.78 -16.71 6.71
C VAL A 155 4.35 -17.11 7.10
N ILE A 156 3.38 -16.80 6.24
CA ILE A 156 1.97 -17.16 6.44
C ILE A 156 1.78 -18.62 6.10
N CYS A 157 1.49 -19.43 7.12
CA CYS A 157 1.23 -20.86 6.96
C CYS A 157 -0.25 -21.12 6.67
N GLU A 158 -0.47 -22.07 5.77
CA GLU A 158 -1.80 -22.61 5.50
C GLU A 158 -2.24 -23.55 6.62
N GLN A 159 -3.54 -23.79 6.69
CA GLN A 159 -4.09 -24.75 7.64
C GLN A 159 -3.55 -26.16 7.35
N PHE A 160 -3.01 -26.82 8.38
CA PHE A 160 -2.38 -28.14 8.33
C PHE A 160 -1.21 -28.28 7.34
N GLU A 161 -0.51 -27.18 7.06
CA GLU A 161 0.64 -27.20 6.17
C GLU A 161 1.76 -28.13 6.67
N SER A 162 2.39 -28.85 5.73
CA SER A 162 3.47 -29.79 6.04
C SER A 162 4.73 -29.05 6.50
N GLN A 163 5.57 -29.71 7.29
CA GLN A 163 6.82 -29.10 7.77
C GLN A 163 7.78 -28.80 6.62
N ASP A 164 7.83 -29.67 5.61
CA ASP A 164 8.69 -29.50 4.43
C ASP A 164 8.26 -28.29 3.60
N ASP A 165 6.95 -28.07 3.45
CA ASP A 165 6.45 -26.91 2.69
C ASP A 165 6.65 -25.60 3.46
N ILE A 166 6.47 -25.62 4.78
CA ILE A 166 6.82 -24.50 5.65
C ILE A 166 8.33 -24.18 5.53
N ALA A 167 9.20 -25.19 5.58
CA ALA A 167 10.65 -24.99 5.44
C ALA A 167 11.03 -24.40 4.08
N LYS A 168 10.41 -24.86 2.98
CA LYS A 168 10.59 -24.26 1.64
C LYS A 168 10.15 -22.81 1.60
N LYS A 169 9.00 -22.47 2.20
CA LYS A 169 8.52 -21.08 2.29
C LYS A 169 9.49 -20.19 3.05
N ILE A 170 10.06 -20.67 4.15
CA ILE A 170 11.08 -19.94 4.93
C ILE A 170 12.32 -19.65 4.08
N VAL A 171 12.86 -20.66 3.40
CA VAL A 171 14.04 -20.49 2.53
C VAL A 171 13.74 -19.46 1.43
N LYS A 172 12.59 -19.61 0.75
CA LYS A 172 12.16 -18.66 -0.29
C LYS A 172 12.05 -17.23 0.25
N ALA A 173 11.48 -17.05 1.44
CA ALA A 173 11.32 -15.73 2.05
C ALA A 173 12.67 -15.09 2.43
N LEU A 174 13.62 -15.87 2.97
CA LEU A 174 14.97 -15.41 3.31
C LEU A 174 15.81 -15.07 2.08
N GLU A 175 15.65 -15.79 0.99
CA GLU A 175 16.30 -15.49 -0.28
C GLU A 175 15.72 -14.21 -0.89
N ALA A 176 14.39 -14.10 -0.93
CA ALA A 176 13.69 -12.95 -1.50
C ALA A 176 13.98 -11.65 -0.73
N SER A 177 14.10 -11.69 0.60
CA SER A 177 14.45 -10.51 1.40
C SER A 177 15.86 -9.98 1.14
N LYS A 178 16.77 -10.82 0.62
CA LYS A 178 18.15 -10.42 0.29
C LYS A 178 18.26 -9.80 -1.10
N ALA A 179 17.31 -10.07 -1.99
CA ALA A 179 17.30 -9.66 -3.40
C ALA A 179 16.12 -8.74 -3.73
N ASP A 180 15.62 -7.96 -2.76
CA ASP A 180 14.53 -7.01 -2.98
C ASP A 180 15.02 -5.74 -3.66
N THR A 181 15.13 -5.80 -4.98
CA THR A 181 15.63 -4.71 -5.83
C THR A 181 14.59 -4.24 -6.83
N TYR A 182 14.82 -3.06 -7.39
CA TYR A 182 13.93 -2.41 -8.34
C TYR A 182 14.66 -2.07 -9.65
N ILE A 183 13.94 -2.17 -10.76
CA ILE A 183 14.41 -1.84 -12.12
C ILE A 183 13.45 -0.87 -12.80
N SER A 184 13.89 -0.26 -13.90
CA SER A 184 13.05 0.62 -14.74
C SER A 184 12.32 -0.21 -15.77
N THR A 185 11.06 0.15 -16.03
CA THR A 185 10.25 -0.40 -17.14
C THR A 185 10.85 -0.15 -18.52
N ARG A 186 11.84 0.74 -18.67
CA ARG A 186 12.49 1.05 -19.96
C ARG A 186 13.96 0.62 -20.02
N ASN A 187 14.53 0.15 -18.92
CA ASN A 187 15.89 -0.33 -18.85
C ASN A 187 16.12 -1.21 -17.61
N GLU A 188 16.45 -2.47 -17.85
CA GLU A 188 16.81 -3.44 -16.79
C GLU A 188 18.16 -3.13 -16.14
N LYS A 189 19.05 -2.43 -16.84
CA LYS A 189 20.42 -2.11 -16.39
C LYS A 189 20.55 -0.60 -16.18
N LEU A 190 19.93 -0.15 -15.09
CA LEU A 190 19.87 1.27 -14.73
C LEU A 190 21.24 1.91 -14.46
N ASP A 191 22.29 1.14 -14.18
CA ASP A 191 23.66 1.68 -14.12
C ASP A 191 24.75 0.59 -14.13
N ASN A 192 25.59 0.55 -15.17
CA ASN A 192 26.84 -0.25 -15.17
C ASN A 192 28.00 0.49 -14.46
N HIS A 193 27.80 1.74 -14.03
CA HIS A 193 28.88 2.58 -13.52
C HIS A 193 29.02 2.59 -11.99
N THR A 194 27.97 2.23 -11.24
CA THR A 194 27.95 2.33 -9.76
C THR A 194 27.74 1.00 -9.03
N ASN A 195 27.39 -0.09 -9.73
CA ASN A 195 27.16 -1.43 -9.15
C ASN A 195 26.18 -1.42 -7.94
N GLN A 196 25.34 -0.39 -7.82
CA GLN A 196 24.47 -0.16 -6.66
C GLN A 196 23.04 -0.56 -6.99
N PHE A 197 22.51 -1.52 -6.25
CA PHE A 197 21.13 -1.95 -6.35
C PHE A 197 20.16 -0.85 -5.89
N ILE A 198 19.04 -0.68 -6.60
CA ILE A 198 17.98 0.26 -6.23
C ILE A 198 17.06 -0.40 -5.20
N THR A 199 17.00 0.18 -4.01
CA THR A 199 16.17 -0.30 -2.89
C THR A 199 14.76 0.30 -2.90
N PHE A 200 13.86 -0.21 -2.05
CA PHE A 200 12.53 0.38 -1.87
C PHE A 200 12.60 1.86 -1.45
N ASN A 201 13.49 2.20 -0.51
CA ASN A 201 13.67 3.58 -0.05
C ASN A 201 14.13 4.49 -1.19
N ASP A 202 15.02 4.02 -2.07
CA ASP A 202 15.45 4.77 -3.26
C ASP A 202 14.27 5.06 -4.19
N VAL A 203 13.42 4.07 -4.44
CA VAL A 203 12.24 4.23 -5.31
C VAL A 203 11.22 5.21 -4.70
N VAL A 204 11.00 5.15 -3.38
CA VAL A 204 10.11 6.09 -2.69
C VAL A 204 10.63 7.53 -2.78
N LEU A 205 11.94 7.74 -2.66
CA LEU A 205 12.55 9.08 -2.73
C LEU A 205 12.64 9.62 -4.16
N LYS A 206 13.02 8.78 -5.14
CA LYS A 206 13.23 9.18 -6.55
C LYS A 206 11.90 9.35 -7.29
N GLY A 207 10.94 8.45 -7.08
CA GLY A 207 9.63 8.44 -7.76
C GLY A 207 9.68 8.02 -9.24
N LEU A 208 10.59 8.59 -10.05
CA LEU A 208 10.81 8.29 -11.46
C LEU A 208 12.23 7.74 -11.67
N ALA A 209 12.41 6.82 -12.63
CA ALA A 209 13.74 6.35 -12.99
C ALA A 209 14.49 7.39 -13.86
N PRO A 210 15.84 7.47 -13.79
CA PRO A 210 16.66 8.40 -14.57
C PRO A 210 16.45 8.37 -16.09
N ASP A 211 16.06 7.23 -16.66
CA ASP A 211 15.75 7.05 -18.09
C ASP A 211 14.31 7.49 -18.47
N GLY A 212 13.58 8.08 -17.52
CA GLY A 212 12.17 8.47 -17.67
C GLY A 212 11.17 7.32 -17.57
N GLY A 213 11.62 6.10 -17.29
CA GLY A 213 10.78 4.94 -17.01
C GLY A 213 10.25 4.92 -15.58
N LEU A 214 9.40 3.93 -15.29
CA LEU A 214 8.80 3.73 -13.98
C LEU A 214 9.48 2.57 -13.25
N PHE A 215 9.65 2.71 -11.93
CA PHE A 215 10.19 1.61 -11.13
C PHE A 215 9.17 0.47 -10.96
N VAL A 216 9.65 -0.77 -11.07
CA VAL A 216 8.97 -2.03 -10.75
C VAL A 216 9.93 -2.96 -9.99
N PRO A 217 9.43 -3.88 -9.15
CA PRO A 217 10.28 -4.87 -8.50
C PRO A 217 10.99 -5.76 -9.54
N ASP A 218 12.27 -6.06 -9.32
CA ASP A 218 13.07 -6.99 -10.13
C ASP A 218 12.78 -8.44 -9.72
N ARG A 219 11.50 -8.79 -9.75
CA ARG A 219 10.96 -10.11 -9.42
C ARG A 219 9.54 -10.24 -9.95
N THR A 220 9.03 -11.46 -9.92
CA THR A 220 7.61 -11.71 -10.17
C THR A 220 6.74 -11.11 -9.06
N VAL A 221 5.49 -10.79 -9.42
CA VAL A 221 4.46 -10.40 -8.44
C VAL A 221 4.33 -11.48 -7.36
N PRO A 222 4.26 -11.11 -6.06
CA PRO A 222 4.07 -12.09 -4.99
C PRO A 222 2.69 -12.74 -5.09
N GLU A 223 2.61 -14.07 -5.00
CA GLU A 223 1.35 -14.81 -5.01
C GLU A 223 1.02 -15.34 -3.62
N LEU A 224 -0.25 -15.22 -3.21
CA LEU A 224 -0.80 -15.86 -2.02
C LEU A 224 -1.86 -16.88 -2.44
N SER A 225 -1.79 -18.09 -1.87
CA SER A 225 -2.83 -19.11 -2.10
C SER A 225 -4.16 -18.70 -1.48
N LEU A 226 -5.28 -19.26 -1.95
CA LEU A 226 -6.60 -19.01 -1.35
C LEU A 226 -6.59 -19.32 0.16
N LYS A 227 -5.86 -20.35 0.61
CA LYS A 227 -5.74 -20.67 2.03
C LYS A 227 -4.96 -19.61 2.80
N GLN A 228 -3.98 -18.95 2.19
CA GLN A 228 -3.30 -17.79 2.78
C GLN A 228 -4.22 -16.57 2.80
N TRP A 229 -4.97 -16.28 1.73
CA TRP A 229 -6.00 -15.23 1.74
C TRP A 229 -7.07 -15.45 2.82
N ASN A 230 -7.47 -16.71 3.06
CA ASN A 230 -8.38 -17.08 4.14
C ASN A 230 -7.84 -16.65 5.52
N ARG A 231 -6.52 -16.61 5.73
CA ARG A 231 -5.91 -16.16 6.98
C ARG A 231 -6.15 -14.68 7.27
N LEU A 232 -6.49 -13.90 6.26
CA LEU A 232 -6.71 -12.45 6.37
C LEU A 232 -8.18 -12.11 6.66
N ILE A 233 -9.11 -13.05 6.49
CA ILE A 233 -10.54 -12.83 6.79
C ILE A 233 -10.73 -12.58 8.30
N GLY A 234 -11.56 -11.61 8.65
CA GLY A 234 -11.82 -11.21 10.04
C GLY A 234 -10.72 -10.36 10.70
N LEU A 235 -9.60 -10.12 10.02
CA LEU A 235 -8.60 -9.15 10.48
C LEU A 235 -9.07 -7.71 10.26
N THR A 236 -8.50 -6.77 11.04
CA THR A 236 -8.71 -5.33 10.81
C THR A 236 -8.12 -4.91 9.45
N PHE A 237 -8.56 -3.78 8.90
CA PHE A 237 -7.98 -3.26 7.65
C PHE A 237 -6.46 -3.08 7.77
N GLN A 238 -6.00 -2.57 8.92
CA GLN A 238 -4.59 -2.33 9.21
C GLN A 238 -3.80 -3.64 9.24
N ASP A 239 -4.33 -4.68 9.89
CA ASP A 239 -3.67 -5.98 9.96
C ASP A 239 -3.65 -6.71 8.61
N LYS A 240 -4.69 -6.52 7.77
CA LYS A 240 -4.73 -6.96 6.36
C LYS A 240 -3.67 -6.20 5.56
N ALA A 241 -3.59 -4.87 5.71
CA ALA A 241 -2.63 -4.02 5.02
C ALA A 241 -1.18 -4.40 5.32
N VAL A 242 -0.85 -4.66 6.60
CA VAL A 242 0.49 -5.13 7.00
C VAL A 242 0.85 -6.41 6.25
N ARG A 243 -0.02 -7.43 6.31
CA ARG A 243 0.25 -8.75 5.70
C ARG A 243 0.37 -8.69 4.18
N ILE A 244 -0.39 -7.82 3.52
CA ILE A 244 -0.34 -7.62 2.07
C ILE A 244 0.94 -6.86 1.68
N LEU A 245 1.24 -5.74 2.35
CA LEU A 245 2.41 -4.90 2.04
C LEU A 245 3.73 -5.60 2.39
N GLU A 246 3.74 -6.49 3.39
CA GLU A 246 4.84 -7.40 3.71
C GLU A 246 5.25 -8.30 2.54
N GLN A 247 4.36 -8.56 1.58
CA GLN A 247 4.71 -9.34 0.38
C GLN A 247 5.41 -8.48 -0.70
N TRP A 248 5.31 -7.16 -0.59
CA TRP A 248 5.86 -6.20 -1.55
C TRP A 248 7.14 -5.53 -1.04
N ILE A 249 7.27 -5.33 0.27
CA ILE A 249 8.42 -4.71 0.94
C ILE A 249 9.15 -5.83 1.71
N LEU A 250 10.01 -6.57 1.00
CA LEU A 250 10.66 -7.78 1.52
C LEU A 250 11.97 -7.46 2.25
N ASP A 251 12.66 -6.39 1.86
CA ASP A 251 13.85 -5.93 2.56
C ASP A 251 13.48 -5.20 3.85
N PHE A 252 13.41 -5.96 4.94
CA PHE A 252 13.16 -5.43 6.29
C PHE A 252 14.24 -4.44 6.79
N ARG A 253 15.39 -4.35 6.11
CA ARG A 253 16.41 -3.31 6.36
C ARG A 253 16.02 -1.97 5.75
N SER A 254 15.23 -1.98 4.68
CA SER A 254 14.65 -0.78 4.09
C SER A 254 13.54 -0.23 4.99
N VAL A 255 12.58 -1.07 5.39
CA VAL A 255 11.51 -0.73 6.35
C VAL A 255 11.27 -1.93 7.25
N SER A 256 11.47 -1.77 8.57
CA SER A 256 11.20 -2.88 9.49
C SER A 256 9.70 -3.17 9.56
N GLN A 257 9.32 -4.40 9.91
CA GLN A 257 7.90 -4.76 9.98
C GLN A 257 7.16 -4.05 11.10
N GLN A 258 7.86 -3.73 12.18
CA GLN A 258 7.33 -2.90 13.26
C GLN A 258 7.07 -1.47 12.78
N ASP A 259 8.02 -0.86 12.06
CA ASP A 259 7.85 0.48 11.49
C ASP A 259 6.68 0.50 10.49
N LEU A 260 6.61 -0.47 9.59
CA LEU A 260 5.51 -0.59 8.62
C LEU A 260 4.15 -0.68 9.32
N LYS A 261 4.02 -1.51 10.37
CA LYS A 261 2.80 -1.62 11.17
C LYS A 261 2.43 -0.30 11.84
N GLU A 262 3.40 0.44 12.37
CA GLU A 262 3.17 1.75 12.96
C GLU A 262 2.75 2.79 11.93
N TYR A 263 3.37 2.81 10.75
CA TYR A 263 3.03 3.73 9.66
C TYR A 263 1.61 3.49 9.15
N ILE A 264 1.24 2.22 8.94
CA ILE A 264 -0.13 1.82 8.56
C ILE A 264 -1.13 2.24 9.62
N LYS A 265 -0.84 2.00 10.91
CA LYS A 265 -1.70 2.41 12.02
C LYS A 265 -1.89 3.93 12.04
N LYS A 266 -0.81 4.71 11.89
CA LYS A 266 -0.86 6.18 11.85
C LYS A 266 -1.67 6.66 10.64
N ALA A 267 -1.36 6.17 9.44
CA ALA A 267 -2.01 6.55 8.18
C ALA A 267 -3.54 6.39 8.24
N TYR A 268 -3.99 5.18 8.61
CA TYR A 268 -5.41 4.84 8.57
C TYR A 268 -6.19 5.22 9.84
N SER A 269 -5.53 5.78 10.86
CA SER A 269 -6.22 6.32 12.05
C SER A 269 -7.04 7.58 11.77
N SER A 270 -6.75 8.28 10.67
CA SER A 270 -7.42 9.52 10.28
C SER A 270 -8.71 9.32 9.47
N PHE A 271 -9.11 8.08 9.22
CA PHE A 271 -10.29 7.75 8.41
C PHE A 271 -11.57 7.76 9.24
N ASN A 272 -12.65 8.27 8.67
CA ASN A 272 -13.98 8.36 9.28
C ASN A 272 -14.74 7.02 9.27
N CYS A 273 -14.09 5.93 8.89
CA CYS A 273 -14.65 4.58 8.84
C CYS A 273 -13.64 3.56 9.38
N LEU A 274 -14.05 2.75 10.36
CA LEU A 274 -13.18 1.70 10.95
C LEU A 274 -12.76 0.63 9.94
N LYS A 275 -13.62 0.34 8.94
CA LYS A 275 -13.31 -0.55 7.83
C LYS A 275 -12.39 0.10 6.79
N VAL A 276 -12.16 1.42 6.86
CA VAL A 276 -11.34 2.26 5.97
C VAL A 276 -11.88 2.34 4.54
N ALA A 277 -12.10 1.21 3.89
CA ALA A 277 -12.62 1.07 2.52
C ALA A 277 -13.73 -0.02 2.44
N PRO A 278 -14.91 0.21 3.05
CA PRO A 278 -15.98 -0.79 3.10
C PRO A 278 -16.60 -1.05 1.71
N VAL A 279 -17.09 -2.27 1.50
CA VAL A 279 -17.95 -2.62 0.36
C VAL A 279 -19.41 -2.59 0.81
N VAL A 280 -20.23 -1.81 0.12
CA VAL A 280 -21.67 -1.65 0.39
C VAL A 280 -22.50 -2.08 -0.81
N HIS A 281 -23.66 -2.68 -0.56
CA HIS A 281 -24.58 -3.05 -1.64
C HIS A 281 -25.22 -1.81 -2.25
N LEU A 282 -25.22 -1.73 -3.59
CA LEU A 282 -25.90 -0.68 -4.34
C LEU A 282 -27.28 -1.17 -4.82
N GLN A 283 -27.26 -2.11 -5.76
CA GLN A 283 -28.45 -2.72 -6.36
C GLN A 283 -28.08 -4.01 -7.08
N GLY A 284 -29.00 -4.99 -7.12
CA GLY A 284 -28.76 -6.25 -7.81
C GLY A 284 -27.46 -6.92 -7.36
N LYS A 285 -26.54 -7.16 -8.31
CA LYS A 285 -25.19 -7.72 -8.08
C LYS A 285 -24.07 -6.67 -8.07
N GLN A 286 -24.43 -5.38 -8.01
CA GLN A 286 -23.47 -4.28 -7.97
C GLN A 286 -23.25 -3.82 -6.53
N TYR A 287 -21.98 -3.63 -6.18
CA TYR A 287 -21.53 -3.20 -4.87
C TYR A 287 -20.59 -2.01 -5.04
N ILE A 288 -20.72 -0.99 -4.18
CA ILE A 288 -19.78 0.14 -4.15
C ILE A 288 -18.68 -0.17 -3.15
N GLN A 289 -17.42 -0.04 -3.57
CA GLN A 289 -16.32 0.10 -2.63
C GLN A 289 -16.09 1.58 -2.33
N GLU A 290 -16.43 2.01 -1.12
CA GLU A 290 -16.30 3.40 -0.70
C GLU A 290 -14.85 3.72 -0.34
N LEU A 291 -14.14 4.46 -1.20
CA LEU A 291 -12.72 4.81 -1.00
C LEU A 291 -12.51 6.24 -0.47
N PHE A 292 -13.57 6.91 -0.04
CA PHE A 292 -13.56 8.35 0.26
C PHE A 292 -13.69 8.66 1.76
N HIS A 293 -13.46 7.71 2.65
CA HIS A 293 -13.56 7.94 4.11
C HIS A 293 -12.31 8.57 4.72
N GLY A 294 -11.31 8.89 3.90
CA GLY A 294 -10.10 9.58 4.33
C GLY A 294 -10.31 11.08 4.53
N PRO A 295 -9.34 11.78 5.12
CA PRO A 295 -9.45 13.18 5.55
C PRO A 295 -9.75 14.18 4.42
N THR A 296 -9.50 13.82 3.16
CA THR A 296 -9.76 14.71 2.01
C THR A 296 -10.92 14.22 1.14
N ALA A 297 -11.65 13.22 1.62
CA ALA A 297 -12.83 12.64 1.00
C ALA A 297 -12.57 12.06 -0.41
N SER A 298 -11.38 11.51 -0.65
CA SER A 298 -11.01 10.88 -1.94
C SER A 298 -10.15 9.64 -1.77
N PHE A 299 -10.17 8.75 -2.76
CA PHE A 299 -9.37 7.51 -2.74
C PHE A 299 -7.87 7.73 -2.64
N LYS A 300 -7.41 8.94 -2.97
CA LYS A 300 -5.99 9.28 -2.93
C LYS A 300 -5.46 9.27 -1.50
N ASP A 301 -6.32 9.45 -0.50
CA ASP A 301 -5.98 9.34 0.93
C ASP A 301 -5.44 7.95 1.31
N LEU A 302 -5.94 6.87 0.67
CA LEU A 302 -5.52 5.50 1.00
C LEU A 302 -4.02 5.29 0.77
N ALA A 303 -3.46 6.02 -0.18
CA ALA A 303 -2.04 6.01 -0.48
C ALA A 303 -1.29 7.19 0.17
N LEU A 304 -1.85 8.40 0.11
CA LEU A 304 -1.17 9.62 0.53
C LEU A 304 -1.21 9.88 2.03
N GLN A 305 -1.88 9.06 2.83
CA GLN A 305 -1.69 9.05 4.29
C GLN A 305 -0.55 8.10 4.72
N LEU A 306 -0.22 7.09 3.90
CA LEU A 306 0.88 6.14 4.17
C LEU A 306 2.19 6.56 3.51
N MET A 307 2.15 7.05 2.27
CA MET A 307 3.34 7.47 1.52
C MET A 307 4.19 8.50 2.25
N PRO A 308 3.64 9.54 2.93
CA PRO A 308 4.46 10.48 3.70
C PRO A 308 5.25 9.82 4.84
N GLN A 309 4.68 8.80 5.51
CA GLN A 309 5.38 8.05 6.57
C GLN A 309 6.57 7.29 5.99
N LEU A 310 6.36 6.59 4.87
CA LEU A 310 7.41 5.87 4.15
C LEU A 310 8.48 6.81 3.59
N PHE A 311 8.07 7.98 3.10
CA PHE A 311 8.98 8.99 2.58
C PHE A 311 9.85 9.57 3.70
N GLN A 312 9.24 9.96 4.83
CA GLN A 312 9.97 10.43 6.01
C GLN A 312 10.99 9.40 6.50
N HIS A 313 10.59 8.12 6.57
CA HIS A 313 11.50 7.03 6.91
C HIS A 313 12.68 6.94 5.94
N ALA A 314 12.43 6.93 4.64
CA ALA A 314 13.47 6.87 3.62
C ALA A 314 14.43 8.08 3.72
N VAL A 315 13.93 9.28 3.99
CA VAL A 315 14.75 10.49 4.24
C VAL A 315 15.68 10.28 5.44
N TYR A 316 15.17 9.75 6.56
CA TYR A 316 15.99 9.49 7.74
C TYR A 316 17.04 8.40 7.50
N SER A 317 16.67 7.29 6.85
CA SER A 317 17.61 6.21 6.52
C SER A 317 18.74 6.69 5.61
N CYS A 318 18.43 7.53 4.62
CA CYS A 318 19.45 8.11 3.75
C CYS A 318 20.32 9.15 4.47
N SER A 319 19.74 10.00 5.34
CA SER A 319 20.48 11.06 6.05
C SER A 319 21.42 10.51 7.12
N ALA A 320 21.02 9.45 7.83
CA ALA A 320 21.86 8.77 8.82
C ALA A 320 23.16 8.23 8.22
N SER A 321 23.16 7.88 6.92
CA SER A 321 24.36 7.41 6.21
C SER A 321 25.27 8.53 5.69
N LYS A 322 24.78 9.78 5.58
CA LYS A 322 25.48 10.90 4.91
C LYS A 322 25.95 12.02 5.85
N SER A 323 25.72 11.91 7.16
CA SER A 323 26.13 12.88 8.19
C SER A 323 25.59 14.31 8.01
N THR A 324 24.68 14.53 7.06
CA THR A 324 23.94 15.79 6.83
C THR A 324 22.45 15.51 6.69
N SER A 325 21.63 16.36 7.31
CA SER A 325 20.17 16.29 7.29
C SER A 325 19.65 16.99 6.03
N ALA A 326 19.41 16.26 4.94
CA ALA A 326 18.90 16.84 3.69
C ALA A 326 17.43 17.27 3.82
N ARG A 327 17.12 18.48 3.32
CA ARG A 327 15.75 18.99 3.19
C ARG A 327 15.16 18.55 1.85
N PHE A 328 13.86 18.28 1.80
CA PHE A 328 13.13 17.87 0.60
C PHE A 328 11.97 18.83 0.35
N LEU A 329 11.86 19.33 -0.88
CA LEU A 329 10.66 20.03 -1.37
C LEU A 329 9.87 19.09 -2.28
N ILE A 330 8.67 18.73 -1.85
CA ILE A 330 7.71 17.95 -2.61
C ILE A 330 6.93 18.88 -3.54
N LEU A 331 7.15 18.76 -4.85
CA LEU A 331 6.44 19.53 -5.88
C LEU A 331 5.31 18.69 -6.49
N VAL A 332 4.08 19.22 -6.46
CA VAL A 332 2.89 18.51 -6.98
C VAL A 332 2.04 19.44 -7.85
N ALA A 333 1.68 18.96 -9.04
CA ALA A 333 0.64 19.57 -9.86
C ALA A 333 -0.65 18.78 -9.65
N THR A 334 -1.79 19.46 -9.54
CA THR A 334 -3.07 18.82 -9.25
C THR A 334 -4.22 19.38 -10.07
N SER A 335 -5.14 18.52 -10.47
CA SER A 335 -6.49 18.87 -10.96
C SER A 335 -7.55 18.85 -9.84
N GLY A 336 -7.11 18.87 -8.58
CA GLY A 336 -7.97 18.91 -7.39
C GLY A 336 -7.50 17.94 -6.31
N ASP A 337 -8.06 16.73 -6.28
CA ASP A 337 -7.90 15.77 -5.18
C ASP A 337 -6.46 15.44 -4.77
N THR A 338 -5.53 15.34 -5.72
CA THR A 338 -4.14 14.93 -5.39
C THR A 338 -3.49 15.96 -4.46
N GLY A 339 -3.71 17.24 -4.73
CA GLY A 339 -3.15 18.33 -3.94
C GLY A 339 -3.62 18.29 -2.49
N GLY A 340 -4.94 18.21 -2.27
CA GLY A 340 -5.51 18.09 -0.93
C GLY A 340 -4.92 16.92 -0.15
N ALA A 341 -4.89 15.72 -0.75
CA ALA A 341 -4.40 14.51 -0.10
C ALA A 341 -2.88 14.56 0.20
N VAL A 342 -2.07 15.17 -0.67
CA VAL A 342 -0.63 15.38 -0.42
C VAL A 342 -0.44 16.37 0.73
N LEU A 343 -1.10 17.53 0.68
CA LEU A 343 -0.99 18.56 1.71
C LEU A 343 -1.36 17.98 3.09
N ASP A 344 -2.49 17.27 3.19
CA ASP A 344 -2.93 16.72 4.47
C ASP A 344 -2.02 15.58 4.96
N GLY A 345 -1.52 14.74 4.05
CA GLY A 345 -0.60 13.65 4.41
C GLY A 345 0.73 14.16 4.98
N PHE A 346 1.36 15.13 4.31
CA PHE A 346 2.68 15.64 4.70
C PHE A 346 2.64 16.63 5.88
N ARG A 347 1.54 17.38 6.07
CA ARG A 347 1.41 18.28 7.25
C ARG A 347 1.36 17.53 8.59
N LYS A 348 0.94 16.26 8.55
CA LYS A 348 0.75 15.41 9.75
C LYS A 348 2.01 14.70 10.22
N LEU A 349 3.08 14.76 9.44
CA LEU A 349 4.36 14.20 9.86
C LEU A 349 4.82 14.97 11.12
N LYS A 350 5.26 14.23 12.15
CA LYS A 350 5.83 14.84 13.36
C LYS A 350 7.29 15.21 13.08
N ASP A 351 7.79 16.27 13.72
CA ASP A 351 9.19 16.71 13.66
C ASP A 351 9.67 17.13 12.26
N VAL A 352 8.77 17.70 11.44
CA VAL A 352 9.06 18.12 10.06
C VAL A 352 9.86 19.42 10.05
N THR A 353 11.18 19.31 10.17
CA THR A 353 12.09 20.41 9.83
C THR A 353 12.62 20.32 8.40
N ASN A 354 12.40 19.20 7.72
CA ASN A 354 13.13 18.85 6.49
C ASN A 354 12.25 18.44 5.30
N ILE A 355 10.92 18.53 5.38
CA ILE A 355 10.05 18.18 4.25
C ILE A 355 8.99 19.26 4.04
N ASP A 356 9.14 20.00 2.95
CA ASP A 356 8.15 20.98 2.50
C ASP A 356 7.30 20.43 1.37
N VAL A 357 6.13 21.00 1.20
CA VAL A 357 5.24 20.69 0.08
C VAL A 357 4.83 21.99 -0.60
N MET A 358 5.02 22.04 -1.92
CA MET A 358 4.40 23.07 -2.76
C MET A 358 3.47 22.42 -3.80
N VAL A 359 2.21 22.85 -3.78
CA VAL A 359 1.18 22.42 -4.73
C VAL A 359 0.89 23.54 -5.73
N LEU A 360 0.98 23.21 -7.02
CA LEU A 360 0.51 24.04 -8.12
C LEU A 360 -0.86 23.52 -8.58
N TYR A 361 -1.84 24.42 -8.70
CA TYR A 361 -3.15 24.11 -9.24
C TYR A 361 -3.55 25.15 -10.29
N PRO A 362 -4.33 24.78 -11.33
CA PRO A 362 -4.84 25.74 -12.28
C PRO A 362 -5.92 26.58 -11.61
N GLN A 363 -5.81 27.91 -11.71
CA GLN A 363 -6.71 28.86 -11.07
C GLN A 363 -8.16 28.66 -11.52
N GLN A 364 -8.35 28.13 -12.73
CA GLN A 364 -9.62 27.67 -13.28
C GLN A 364 -9.54 26.17 -13.59
N GLY A 365 -10.65 25.44 -13.52
CA GLY A 365 -10.69 24.00 -13.86
C GLY A 365 -10.52 23.04 -12.69
N ILE A 366 -10.62 23.52 -11.46
CA ILE A 366 -10.86 22.69 -10.27
C ILE A 366 -12.17 23.13 -9.61
N SER A 367 -12.86 22.21 -8.92
CA SER A 367 -14.09 22.60 -8.19
C SER A 367 -13.77 23.57 -7.06
N SER A 368 -14.70 24.48 -6.77
CA SER A 368 -14.50 25.47 -5.69
C SER A 368 -14.30 24.81 -4.32
N ILE A 369 -14.87 23.62 -4.10
CA ILE A 369 -14.68 22.85 -2.86
C ILE A 369 -13.25 22.30 -2.77
N GLN A 370 -12.72 21.74 -3.86
CA GLN A 370 -11.33 21.26 -3.89
C GLN A 370 -10.34 22.43 -3.74
N GLN A 371 -10.61 23.57 -4.38
CA GLN A 371 -9.81 24.78 -4.20
C GLN A 371 -9.80 25.20 -2.73
N GLN A 372 -10.98 25.34 -2.11
CA GLN A 372 -11.11 25.71 -0.71
C GLN A 372 -10.34 24.75 0.20
N GLN A 373 -10.53 23.43 0.01
CA GLN A 373 -9.84 22.40 0.78
C GLN A 373 -8.32 22.53 0.74
N MET A 374 -7.74 22.94 -0.40
CA MET A 374 -6.30 23.15 -0.52
C MET A 374 -5.87 24.49 0.08
N THR A 375 -6.55 25.59 -0.27
CA THR A 375 -6.10 26.93 0.09
C THR A 375 -6.36 27.28 1.55
N SER A 376 -7.29 26.60 2.23
CA SER A 376 -7.54 26.74 3.67
C SER A 376 -6.67 25.83 4.54
N MET A 377 -5.83 24.98 3.94
CA MET A 377 -5.04 24.02 4.69
C MET A 377 -3.92 24.71 5.48
N GLN A 378 -3.79 24.36 6.76
CA GLN A 378 -2.79 24.95 7.65
C GLN A 378 -1.57 24.02 7.81
N GLY A 379 -0.38 24.61 7.73
CA GLY A 379 0.90 23.98 8.02
C GLY A 379 2.07 24.85 7.54
N ASP A 380 3.08 25.04 8.40
CA ASP A 380 4.23 25.91 8.08
C ASP A 380 5.08 25.36 6.92
N ASN A 381 5.04 24.04 6.72
CA ASN A 381 5.73 23.34 5.65
C ASN A 381 4.92 23.23 4.35
N LEU A 382 3.78 23.92 4.24
CA LEU A 382 2.89 23.87 3.09
C LEU A 382 2.90 25.19 2.32
N HIS A 383 2.84 25.09 0.99
CA HIS A 383 2.56 26.23 0.12
C HIS A 383 1.65 25.83 -1.03
N VAL A 384 0.56 26.56 -1.22
CA VAL A 384 -0.38 26.31 -2.31
C VAL A 384 -0.39 27.53 -3.23
N VAL A 385 -0.19 27.28 -4.52
CA VAL A 385 -0.04 28.32 -5.55
C VAL A 385 -1.03 28.06 -6.68
N GLY A 386 -1.93 29.01 -6.88
CA GLY A 386 -2.77 29.07 -8.08
C GLY A 386 -1.95 29.55 -9.27
N VAL A 387 -2.18 28.96 -10.44
CA VAL A 387 -1.55 29.39 -11.70
C VAL A 387 -2.64 29.74 -12.69
N ASP A 388 -2.57 30.93 -13.29
CA ASP A 388 -3.54 31.40 -14.28
C ASP A 388 -3.35 30.69 -15.63
N SER A 389 -3.61 29.38 -15.64
CA SER A 389 -3.40 28.44 -16.74
C SER A 389 -4.18 27.14 -16.51
N ASP A 390 -3.93 26.13 -17.34
CA ASP A 390 -4.49 24.80 -17.22
C ASP A 390 -3.60 23.82 -16.43
N PHE A 391 -4.13 22.63 -16.16
CA PHE A 391 -3.42 21.57 -15.45
C PHE A 391 -2.15 21.09 -16.20
N ASP A 392 -2.18 21.08 -17.53
CA ASP A 392 -1.06 20.64 -18.35
C ASP A 392 0.14 21.59 -18.24
N PHE A 393 -0.11 22.89 -18.14
CA PHE A 393 0.91 23.88 -17.80
C PHE A 393 1.51 23.62 -16.42
N CYS A 394 0.69 23.41 -15.38
CA CYS A 394 1.20 23.09 -14.04
C CYS A 394 2.08 21.83 -14.05
N GLN A 395 1.62 20.77 -14.72
CA GLN A 395 2.33 19.50 -14.79
C GLN A 395 3.64 19.60 -15.60
N SER A 396 3.61 20.26 -16.76
CA SER A 396 4.79 20.46 -17.60
C SER A 396 5.82 21.37 -16.92
N THR A 397 5.38 22.40 -16.20
CA THR A 397 6.24 23.27 -15.40
C THR A 397 7.03 22.48 -14.36
N ILE A 398 6.35 21.61 -13.59
CA ILE A 398 7.02 20.76 -12.61
C ILE A 398 8.05 19.85 -13.28
N LYS A 399 7.69 19.20 -14.40
CA LYS A 399 8.65 18.37 -15.15
C LYS A 399 9.88 19.16 -15.61
N SER A 400 9.68 20.38 -16.12
CA SER A 400 10.77 21.27 -16.52
C SER A 400 11.66 21.67 -15.35
N ILE A 401 11.09 21.89 -14.16
CA ILE A 401 11.85 22.14 -12.92
C ILE A 401 12.67 20.91 -12.53
N PHE A 402 12.11 19.70 -12.63
CA PHE A 402 12.82 18.44 -12.36
C PHE A 402 13.99 18.20 -13.31
N ASN A 403 13.89 18.65 -14.56
CA ASN A 403 14.93 18.51 -15.57
C ASN A 403 15.92 19.69 -15.62
N ASN A 404 15.79 20.66 -14.70
CA ASN A 404 16.69 21.81 -14.64
C ASN A 404 17.82 21.55 -13.63
N ASP A 405 18.93 20.97 -14.11
CA ASP A 405 20.07 20.60 -13.26
C ASP A 405 20.67 21.82 -12.54
N SER A 406 20.82 22.96 -13.23
CA SER A 406 21.34 24.19 -12.62
C SER A 406 20.49 24.67 -11.44
N PHE A 407 19.16 24.57 -11.54
CA PHE A 407 18.28 24.94 -10.44
C PHE A 407 18.34 23.94 -9.28
N ARG A 408 18.47 22.64 -9.58
CA ARG A 408 18.62 21.59 -8.56
C ARG A 408 19.92 21.74 -7.80
N GLU A 409 21.01 21.99 -8.50
CA GLU A 409 22.32 22.30 -7.92
C GLU A 409 22.23 23.56 -7.05
N GLU A 410 21.59 24.63 -7.54
CA GLU A 410 21.36 25.85 -6.77
C GLU A 410 20.63 25.58 -5.45
N LEU A 411 19.51 24.83 -5.48
CA LEU A 411 18.73 24.51 -4.27
C LEU A 411 19.53 23.63 -3.29
N ASN A 412 20.30 22.68 -3.82
CA ASN A 412 21.12 21.80 -3.00
C ASN A 412 22.29 22.57 -2.34
N GLU A 413 22.98 23.43 -3.08
CA GLU A 413 24.13 24.18 -2.57
C GLU A 413 23.73 25.29 -1.60
N LYS A 414 22.68 26.06 -1.91
CA LYS A 414 22.29 27.22 -1.11
C LYS A 414 21.38 26.88 0.07
N HIS A 415 20.56 25.84 -0.07
CA HIS A 415 19.50 25.52 0.88
C HIS A 415 19.55 24.08 1.40
N ASN A 416 20.54 23.26 0.98
CA ASN A 416 20.60 21.83 1.30
C ASN A 416 19.26 21.13 0.99
N CYS A 417 18.59 21.58 -0.09
CA CYS A 417 17.24 21.18 -0.45
C CYS A 417 17.23 20.41 -1.76
N GLN A 418 16.66 19.20 -1.73
CA GLN A 418 16.40 18.37 -2.90
C GLN A 418 14.93 18.48 -3.30
N ILE A 419 14.63 18.36 -4.59
CA ILE A 419 13.24 18.30 -5.07
C ILE A 419 12.81 16.84 -5.25
N SER A 420 11.58 16.52 -4.85
CA SER A 420 10.96 15.21 -5.08
C SER A 420 9.47 15.36 -5.41
N ALA A 421 8.84 14.30 -5.93
CA ALA A 421 7.46 14.31 -6.38
C ALA A 421 6.62 13.24 -5.66
N ALA A 422 5.40 13.61 -5.24
CA ALA A 422 4.41 12.69 -4.67
C ALA A 422 3.34 12.26 -5.71
N ASN A 423 3.76 12.08 -6.95
CA ASN A 423 2.86 11.85 -8.09
C ASN A 423 2.42 10.37 -8.20
N SER A 424 1.43 10.10 -9.05
CA SER A 424 0.83 8.75 -9.25
C SER A 424 1.81 7.70 -9.78
N ILE A 425 3.00 8.12 -10.20
CA ILE A 425 4.08 7.25 -10.66
C ILE A 425 4.91 6.66 -9.52
N ASN A 426 4.90 7.28 -8.33
CA ASN A 426 5.70 6.82 -7.20
C ASN A 426 5.20 5.45 -6.72
N TRP A 427 6.10 4.48 -6.56
CA TRP A 427 5.76 3.13 -6.12
C TRP A 427 5.10 3.11 -4.73
N GLY A 428 5.54 3.99 -3.82
CA GLY A 428 4.94 4.17 -2.50
C GLY A 428 3.50 4.69 -2.53
N ARG A 429 3.06 5.27 -3.66
CA ARG A 429 1.65 5.65 -3.88
C ARG A 429 0.85 4.54 -4.57
N LEU A 430 1.48 3.66 -5.34
CA LEU A 430 0.82 2.56 -6.04
C LEU A 430 0.53 1.38 -5.10
N LEU A 431 1.52 0.97 -4.30
CA LEU A 431 1.40 -0.21 -3.43
C LEU A 431 0.20 -0.17 -2.46
N PRO A 432 -0.10 0.94 -1.75
CA PRO A 432 -1.23 0.97 -0.83
C PRO A 432 -2.58 0.76 -1.52
N GLN A 433 -2.64 0.96 -2.84
CA GLN A 433 -3.86 0.75 -3.61
C GLN A 433 -4.18 -0.73 -3.83
N VAL A 434 -3.16 -1.60 -3.84
CA VAL A 434 -3.33 -3.06 -3.94
C VAL A 434 -4.10 -3.57 -2.72
N VAL A 435 -3.85 -2.96 -1.56
CA VAL A 435 -4.49 -3.32 -0.28
C VAL A 435 -5.99 -3.18 -0.37
N TYR A 436 -6.53 -2.03 -0.77
CA TYR A 436 -7.98 -1.86 -0.75
C TYR A 436 -8.68 -2.76 -1.77
N HIS A 437 -8.08 -3.05 -2.93
CA HIS A 437 -8.68 -4.00 -3.87
C HIS A 437 -8.78 -5.41 -3.26
N ALA A 438 -7.68 -5.92 -2.71
CA ALA A 438 -7.69 -7.22 -2.04
C ALA A 438 -8.65 -7.23 -0.84
N VAL A 439 -8.67 -6.18 -0.03
CA VAL A 439 -9.59 -6.04 1.11
C VAL A 439 -11.05 -5.95 0.64
N GLY A 440 -11.35 -5.31 -0.48
CA GLY A 440 -12.70 -5.25 -1.04
C GLY A 440 -13.24 -6.64 -1.37
N TYR A 441 -12.42 -7.50 -1.98
CA TYR A 441 -12.75 -8.90 -2.20
C TYR A 441 -12.98 -9.65 -0.88
N LEU A 442 -12.06 -9.51 0.09
CA LEU A 442 -12.17 -10.17 1.39
C LEU A 442 -13.39 -9.69 2.20
N ASP A 443 -13.76 -8.42 2.08
CA ASP A 443 -14.96 -7.86 2.74
C ASP A 443 -16.24 -8.45 2.13
N MET A 444 -16.28 -8.75 0.82
CA MET A 444 -17.41 -9.49 0.22
C MET A 444 -17.50 -10.93 0.74
N VAL A 445 -16.37 -11.61 0.94
CA VAL A 445 -16.33 -12.95 1.56
C VAL A 445 -16.80 -12.88 3.02
N GLU A 446 -16.30 -11.90 3.77
CA GLU A 446 -16.65 -11.69 5.18
C GLU A 446 -18.14 -11.36 5.37
N GLN A 447 -18.75 -10.66 4.42
CA GLN A 447 -20.18 -10.37 4.39
C GLN A 447 -21.04 -11.55 3.90
N GLY A 448 -20.44 -12.66 3.44
CA GLY A 448 -21.16 -13.82 2.89
C GLY A 448 -21.81 -13.54 1.53
N ILE A 449 -21.38 -12.49 0.82
CA ILE A 449 -21.86 -12.15 -0.52
C ILE A 449 -21.32 -13.15 -1.55
N ILE A 450 -20.08 -13.58 -1.35
CA ILE A 450 -19.38 -14.58 -2.17
C ILE A 450 -18.66 -15.58 -1.26
N SER A 451 -18.35 -16.76 -1.79
CA SER A 451 -17.39 -17.68 -1.18
C SER A 451 -15.97 -17.33 -1.59
N LEU A 452 -15.00 -17.66 -0.74
CA LEU A 452 -13.59 -17.52 -1.10
C LEU A 452 -13.25 -18.39 -2.31
N GLY A 453 -12.68 -17.77 -3.34
CA GLY A 453 -12.42 -18.39 -4.65
C GLY A 453 -13.45 -18.05 -5.73
N ASP A 454 -14.62 -17.52 -5.36
CA ASP A 454 -15.61 -17.05 -6.34
C ASP A 454 -15.07 -15.85 -7.11
N ARG A 455 -15.45 -15.78 -8.39
CA ARG A 455 -15.02 -14.74 -9.31
C ARG A 455 -15.85 -13.46 -9.16
N VAL A 456 -15.18 -12.30 -9.23
CA VAL A 456 -15.80 -10.97 -9.11
C VAL A 456 -15.29 -10.06 -10.23
N ASP A 457 -16.18 -9.28 -10.84
CA ASP A 457 -15.77 -8.21 -11.77
C ASP A 457 -15.46 -6.92 -10.97
N VAL A 458 -14.51 -6.10 -11.42
CA VAL A 458 -14.18 -4.83 -10.76
C VAL A 458 -14.23 -3.70 -11.77
N CYS A 459 -15.08 -2.69 -11.56
CA CYS A 459 -15.23 -1.52 -12.43
C CYS A 459 -14.66 -0.26 -11.77
N ILE A 460 -13.76 0.41 -12.47
CA ILE A 460 -12.92 1.47 -11.92
C ILE A 460 -12.99 2.71 -12.83
N PRO A 461 -13.41 3.87 -12.32
CA PRO A 461 -13.26 5.12 -13.05
C PRO A 461 -11.77 5.44 -13.16
N THR A 462 -11.27 5.47 -14.40
CA THR A 462 -9.84 5.35 -14.65
C THR A 462 -9.29 6.58 -15.36
N GLY A 463 -8.35 7.26 -14.67
CA GLY A 463 -7.50 8.30 -15.24
C GLY A 463 -6.09 7.80 -15.52
N ASN A 464 -5.14 8.13 -14.64
CA ASN A 464 -3.71 7.78 -14.73
C ASN A 464 -3.37 6.27 -14.56
N PHE A 465 -4.36 5.37 -14.67
CA PHE A 465 -4.26 3.91 -14.62
C PHE A 465 -3.70 3.27 -13.33
N GLY A 466 -3.29 4.06 -12.33
CA GLY A 466 -2.73 3.50 -11.08
C GLY A 466 -3.73 2.66 -10.27
N ASN A 467 -5.01 3.06 -10.22
CA ASN A 467 -6.03 2.36 -9.44
C ASN A 467 -6.35 0.97 -10.06
N ILE A 468 -6.63 0.92 -11.37
CA ILE A 468 -6.87 -0.35 -12.07
C ILE A 468 -5.60 -1.23 -12.17
N LEU A 469 -4.41 -0.63 -12.29
CA LEU A 469 -3.16 -1.39 -12.18
C LEU A 469 -3.00 -2.03 -10.80
N ALA A 470 -3.45 -1.38 -9.73
CA ALA A 470 -3.44 -1.98 -8.40
C ALA A 470 -4.43 -3.13 -8.26
N ALA A 471 -5.59 -3.07 -8.94
CA ALA A 471 -6.51 -4.21 -9.06
C ALA A 471 -5.89 -5.36 -9.86
N PHE A 472 -5.15 -5.06 -10.92
CA PHE A 472 -4.34 -6.03 -11.66
C PHE A 472 -3.31 -6.69 -10.75
N TYR A 473 -2.56 -5.94 -9.95
CA TYR A 473 -1.64 -6.54 -8.98
C TYR A 473 -2.36 -7.42 -7.97
N ALA A 474 -3.50 -7.00 -7.41
CA ALA A 474 -4.26 -7.85 -6.49
C ALA A 474 -4.72 -9.16 -7.17
N LYS A 475 -5.11 -9.10 -8.45
CA LYS A 475 -5.44 -10.29 -9.27
C LYS A 475 -4.22 -11.21 -9.43
N GLU A 476 -3.07 -10.66 -9.80
CA GLU A 476 -1.80 -11.41 -9.93
C GLU A 476 -1.31 -11.98 -8.59
N MET A 477 -1.69 -11.37 -7.46
CA MET A 477 -1.44 -11.94 -6.13
C MET A 477 -2.38 -13.11 -5.77
N GLY A 478 -3.33 -13.47 -6.64
CA GLY A 478 -4.23 -14.62 -6.46
C GLY A 478 -5.66 -14.26 -6.06
N ILE A 479 -6.04 -12.97 -6.00
CA ILE A 479 -7.45 -12.59 -5.83
C ILE A 479 -8.22 -12.91 -7.12
N PRO A 480 -9.35 -13.64 -7.08
CA PRO A 480 -10.06 -14.11 -8.27
C PRO A 480 -10.91 -13.01 -8.92
N PHE A 481 -10.30 -11.88 -9.27
CA PHE A 481 -10.95 -10.92 -10.16
C PHE A 481 -11.07 -11.51 -11.55
N ASN A 482 -12.25 -11.42 -12.14
CA ASN A 482 -12.54 -11.93 -13.47
C ASN A 482 -12.12 -10.89 -14.52
N ARG A 483 -12.95 -9.86 -14.74
CA ARG A 483 -12.65 -8.71 -15.60
C ARG A 483 -12.30 -7.50 -14.76
N LEU A 484 -11.30 -6.75 -15.21
CA LEU A 484 -11.06 -5.38 -14.73
C LEU A 484 -11.66 -4.43 -15.77
N ILE A 485 -12.65 -3.65 -15.36
CA ILE A 485 -13.44 -2.80 -16.26
C ILE A 485 -12.95 -1.36 -16.11
N CYS A 486 -12.29 -0.86 -17.15
CA CYS A 486 -11.80 0.51 -17.27
C CYS A 486 -12.94 1.43 -17.73
N ALA A 487 -13.44 2.28 -16.83
CA ALA A 487 -14.45 3.29 -17.15
C ALA A 487 -13.80 4.65 -17.40
N SER A 488 -13.87 5.15 -18.62
CA SER A 488 -13.43 6.50 -18.98
C SER A 488 -14.61 7.47 -19.07
N ASN A 489 -14.36 8.77 -18.91
CA ASN A 489 -15.33 9.79 -19.31
C ASN A 489 -15.13 10.12 -20.81
N ALA A 490 -15.49 11.34 -21.24
CA ALA A 490 -15.27 11.81 -22.61
C ALA A 490 -13.79 11.74 -23.06
N ASN A 491 -12.83 11.82 -22.12
CA ASN A 491 -11.40 11.61 -22.37
C ASN A 491 -11.06 10.11 -22.43
N ASN A 492 -11.47 9.48 -23.53
CA ASN A 492 -11.56 8.02 -23.65
C ASN A 492 -10.33 7.33 -24.30
N ILE A 493 -9.13 7.88 -24.18
CA ILE A 493 -7.93 7.30 -24.81
C ILE A 493 -7.64 5.87 -24.37
N LEU A 494 -7.88 5.57 -23.09
CA LEU A 494 -7.74 4.20 -22.58
C LEU A 494 -8.81 3.28 -23.17
N THR A 495 -10.04 3.76 -23.35
CA THR A 495 -11.10 2.99 -24.01
C THR A 495 -10.69 2.61 -25.42
N GLU A 496 -10.23 3.56 -26.23
CA GLU A 496 -9.76 3.29 -27.59
C GLU A 496 -8.56 2.33 -27.59
N PHE A 497 -7.58 2.54 -26.70
CA PHE A 497 -6.43 1.66 -26.58
C PHE A 497 -6.81 0.22 -26.26
N PHE A 498 -7.68 -0.01 -25.28
CA PHE A 498 -8.11 -1.35 -24.90
C PHE A 498 -8.97 -2.01 -25.99
N GLN A 499 -9.74 -1.24 -26.75
CA GLN A 499 -10.55 -1.78 -27.85
C GLN A 499 -9.70 -2.12 -29.08
N THR A 500 -8.72 -1.28 -29.43
CA THR A 500 -8.01 -1.35 -30.72
C THR A 500 -6.57 -1.85 -30.64
N GLY A 501 -5.90 -1.69 -29.49
CA GLY A 501 -4.46 -1.90 -29.33
C GLY A 501 -3.60 -0.68 -29.69
N ARG A 502 -4.22 0.41 -30.18
CA ARG A 502 -3.55 1.64 -30.58
C ARG A 502 -3.72 2.73 -29.52
N TYR A 503 -2.60 3.29 -29.06
CA TYR A 503 -2.57 4.45 -28.16
C TYR A 503 -2.19 5.68 -28.98
N ASP A 504 -3.14 6.57 -29.28
CA ASP A 504 -2.94 7.70 -30.20
C ASP A 504 -3.34 9.03 -29.56
N LEU A 505 -2.37 9.95 -29.44
CA LEU A 505 -2.56 11.31 -28.93
C LEU A 505 -2.71 12.36 -30.04
N SER A 506 -2.42 12.00 -31.30
CA SER A 506 -2.16 12.98 -32.37
C SER A 506 -3.33 13.90 -32.69
N GLN A 507 -4.57 13.47 -32.46
CA GLN A 507 -5.80 14.22 -32.72
C GLN A 507 -6.63 14.50 -31.47
N ARG A 508 -6.04 14.35 -30.27
CA ARG A 508 -6.79 14.47 -29.01
C ARG A 508 -6.50 15.80 -28.33
N THR A 509 -7.57 16.47 -27.91
CA THR A 509 -7.53 17.61 -27.00
C THR A 509 -8.17 17.22 -25.68
N LEU A 510 -7.65 17.73 -24.57
CA LEU A 510 -8.21 17.47 -23.25
C LEU A 510 -9.58 18.16 -23.17
N LEU A 511 -10.62 17.38 -22.87
CA LEU A 511 -11.97 17.90 -22.64
C LEU A 511 -12.17 18.09 -21.14
N GLN A 512 -12.64 19.26 -20.74
CA GLN A 512 -13.07 19.47 -19.35
C GLN A 512 -14.42 18.79 -19.12
N THR A 513 -14.51 17.96 -18.09
CA THR A 513 -15.73 17.23 -17.74
C THR A 513 -16.14 17.48 -16.30
N THR A 514 -17.31 16.96 -15.90
CA THR A 514 -17.74 16.93 -14.49
C THR A 514 -16.93 15.95 -13.62
N SER A 515 -16.06 15.14 -14.22
CA SER A 515 -15.18 14.17 -13.55
C SER A 515 -13.68 14.50 -13.77
N PRO A 516 -13.22 15.68 -13.30
CA PRO A 516 -11.91 16.25 -13.68
C PRO A 516 -10.69 15.45 -13.20
N ALA A 517 -10.85 14.53 -12.24
CA ALA A 517 -9.74 13.71 -11.77
C ALA A 517 -9.38 12.57 -12.74
N ILE A 518 -10.23 12.29 -13.73
CA ILE A 518 -9.99 11.32 -14.80
C ILE A 518 -9.95 11.96 -16.20
N ASP A 519 -9.96 13.30 -16.28
CA ASP A 519 -9.63 14.04 -17.51
C ASP A 519 -8.14 13.88 -17.81
N ILE A 520 -7.80 12.92 -18.68
CA ILE A 520 -6.41 12.63 -19.03
C ILE A 520 -6.23 12.42 -20.53
N LEU A 521 -5.10 12.90 -21.06
CA LEU A 521 -4.59 12.52 -22.37
C LEU A 521 -3.53 11.42 -22.26
N LYS A 522 -2.59 11.54 -21.31
CA LYS A 522 -1.54 10.54 -21.11
C LYS A 522 -1.75 9.79 -19.81
N SER A 523 -1.91 8.47 -19.92
CA SER A 523 -2.00 7.61 -18.76
C SER A 523 -0.63 7.14 -18.28
N SER A 524 -0.19 7.64 -17.13
CA SER A 524 1.16 7.37 -16.63
C SER A 524 1.43 5.91 -16.28
N ASN A 525 0.50 5.20 -15.61
CA ASN A 525 0.76 3.83 -15.16
C ASN A 525 0.44 2.74 -16.20
N LEU A 526 -0.03 3.10 -17.41
CA LEU A 526 -0.17 2.14 -18.50
C LEU A 526 1.18 1.48 -18.83
N GLU A 527 2.29 2.21 -18.64
CA GLU A 527 3.64 1.73 -18.85
C GLU A 527 3.97 0.46 -18.06
N ARG A 528 3.63 0.45 -16.77
CA ARG A 528 3.85 -0.72 -15.89
C ARG A 528 3.02 -1.91 -16.34
N PHE A 529 1.79 -1.67 -16.79
CA PHE A 529 0.92 -2.74 -17.29
C PHE A 529 1.49 -3.37 -18.57
N LEU A 530 1.97 -2.55 -19.51
CA LEU A 530 2.62 -3.02 -20.73
C LEU A 530 3.88 -3.84 -20.40
N TYR A 531 4.69 -3.38 -19.43
CA TYR A 531 5.87 -4.11 -18.94
C TYR A 531 5.51 -5.51 -18.44
N HIS A 532 4.46 -5.63 -17.60
CA HIS A 532 4.06 -6.94 -17.07
C HIS A 532 3.53 -7.87 -18.17
N LEU A 533 2.68 -7.36 -19.07
CA LEU A 533 2.09 -8.20 -20.12
C LEU A 533 3.05 -8.58 -21.25
N SER A 534 4.10 -7.77 -21.48
CA SER A 534 5.19 -8.12 -22.40
C SER A 534 6.17 -9.15 -21.82
N GLY A 535 5.98 -9.58 -20.56
CA GLY A 535 6.87 -10.52 -19.89
C GLY A 535 8.15 -9.86 -19.36
N GLY A 536 8.09 -8.57 -19.03
CA GLY A 536 9.22 -7.79 -18.53
C GLY A 536 10.08 -7.17 -19.63
N ASP A 537 9.61 -7.12 -20.88
CA ASP A 537 10.39 -6.58 -22.00
C ASP A 537 10.52 -5.05 -21.92
N SER A 538 11.63 -4.60 -21.33
CA SER A 538 11.96 -3.18 -21.20
C SER A 538 12.25 -2.50 -22.54
N GLY A 539 12.76 -3.26 -23.52
CA GLY A 539 13.06 -2.76 -24.86
C GLY A 539 11.78 -2.40 -25.61
N PHE A 540 10.79 -3.29 -25.55
CA PHE A 540 9.45 -3.05 -26.10
C PHE A 540 8.80 -1.81 -25.49
N VAL A 541 8.78 -1.72 -24.15
CA VAL A 541 8.16 -0.57 -23.46
C VAL A 541 8.89 0.73 -23.82
N LYS A 542 10.23 0.71 -23.87
CA LYS A 542 11.01 1.85 -24.34
C LYS A 542 10.59 2.27 -25.75
N SER A 543 10.51 1.33 -26.70
CA SER A 543 10.08 1.63 -28.07
C SER A 543 8.67 2.22 -28.16
N CYS A 544 7.71 1.73 -27.37
CA CYS A 544 6.37 2.33 -27.33
C CYS A 544 6.40 3.80 -26.89
N TYR A 545 7.18 4.13 -25.86
CA TYR A 545 7.24 5.48 -25.31
C TYR A 545 8.14 6.43 -26.11
N ASP A 546 9.16 5.92 -26.81
CA ASP A 546 9.91 6.67 -27.81
C ASP A 546 8.99 7.02 -29.00
N ASN A 547 8.26 6.05 -29.55
CA ASN A 547 7.29 6.28 -30.62
C ASN A 547 6.19 7.28 -30.20
N LEU A 548 5.73 7.20 -28.95
CA LEU A 548 4.77 8.16 -28.41
C LEU A 548 5.35 9.59 -28.36
N ALA A 549 6.63 9.74 -28.04
CA ALA A 549 7.30 11.04 -27.99
C ALA A 549 7.56 11.60 -29.40
N GLU A 550 7.92 10.74 -30.36
CA GLU A 550 8.27 11.14 -31.73
C GLU A 550 7.06 11.33 -32.65
N SER A 551 6.10 10.41 -32.60
CA SER A 551 4.95 10.34 -33.53
C SER A 551 3.59 10.61 -32.87
N GLY A 552 3.56 10.75 -31.54
CA GLY A 552 2.31 10.93 -30.80
C GLY A 552 1.48 9.66 -30.67
N SER A 553 1.96 8.49 -31.11
CA SER A 553 1.20 7.24 -31.01
C SER A 553 2.09 5.99 -30.92
N PHE A 554 1.52 4.87 -30.48
CA PHE A 554 2.08 3.53 -30.63
C PHE A 554 0.96 2.49 -30.76
N GLU A 555 1.30 1.30 -31.24
CA GLU A 555 0.38 0.16 -31.34
C GLU A 555 1.04 -1.08 -30.74
N VAL A 556 0.25 -1.88 -30.02
CA VAL A 556 0.75 -3.14 -29.43
C VAL A 556 0.58 -4.31 -30.41
N PRO A 557 1.47 -5.32 -30.37
CA PRO A 557 1.31 -6.53 -31.18
C PRO A 557 0.00 -7.27 -30.90
N SER A 558 -0.52 -7.97 -31.90
CA SER A 558 -1.80 -8.71 -31.82
C SER A 558 -1.84 -9.75 -30.69
N GLU A 559 -0.70 -10.36 -30.38
CA GLU A 559 -0.53 -11.33 -29.31
C GLU A 559 -0.67 -10.64 -27.94
N LEU A 560 -0.10 -9.44 -27.79
CA LEU A 560 -0.23 -8.65 -26.56
C LEU A 560 -1.66 -8.13 -26.42
N LYS A 561 -2.27 -7.68 -27.51
CA LYS A 561 -3.68 -7.25 -27.55
C LYS A 561 -4.63 -8.36 -27.11
N SER A 562 -4.40 -9.59 -27.56
CA SER A 562 -5.21 -10.75 -27.15
C SER A 562 -5.15 -11.00 -25.63
N LYS A 563 -3.95 -10.91 -25.04
CA LYS A 563 -3.78 -11.00 -23.57
C LYS A 563 -4.49 -9.87 -22.84
N ILE A 564 -4.47 -8.66 -23.40
CA ILE A 564 -5.16 -7.50 -22.85
C ILE A 564 -6.68 -7.75 -22.83
N ASP A 565 -7.24 -8.29 -23.91
CA ASP A 565 -8.69 -8.54 -24.04
C ASP A 565 -9.23 -9.61 -23.08
N GLU A 566 -8.38 -10.53 -22.63
CA GLU A 566 -8.73 -11.51 -21.59
C GLU A 566 -8.84 -10.87 -20.19
N LEU A 567 -8.20 -9.72 -19.98
CA LEU A 567 -8.04 -9.09 -18.66
C LEU A 567 -8.89 -7.83 -18.49
N ILE A 568 -8.87 -6.95 -19.49
CA ILE A 568 -9.45 -5.61 -19.43
C ILE A 568 -10.64 -5.50 -20.37
N VAL A 569 -11.75 -4.99 -19.84
CA VAL A 569 -12.84 -4.45 -20.65
C VAL A 569 -12.84 -2.94 -20.48
N ALA A 570 -13.06 -2.18 -21.55
CA ALA A 570 -13.08 -0.72 -21.46
C ALA A 570 -14.27 -0.12 -22.22
N ASP A 571 -14.84 0.92 -21.61
CA ASP A 571 -15.94 1.68 -22.17
C ASP A 571 -15.92 3.11 -21.59
N SER A 572 -16.67 4.00 -22.22
CA SER A 572 -16.71 5.42 -21.87
C SER A 572 -18.12 5.93 -21.57
N CYS A 573 -18.22 6.90 -20.67
CA CYS A 573 -19.45 7.58 -20.30
C CYS A 573 -19.46 9.02 -20.85
N THR A 574 -20.59 9.42 -21.43
CA THR A 574 -20.83 10.83 -21.81
C THR A 574 -21.26 11.66 -20.59
N GLU A 575 -21.20 12.99 -20.70
CA GLU A 575 -21.66 13.89 -19.63
C GLU A 575 -23.16 13.72 -19.36
N GLU A 576 -23.99 13.57 -20.39
CA GLU A 576 -25.44 13.38 -20.23
C GLU A 576 -25.75 12.09 -19.43
N GLU A 577 -25.07 10.99 -19.77
CA GLU A 577 -25.21 9.72 -19.08
C GLU A 577 -24.72 9.80 -17.63
N CYS A 578 -23.62 10.52 -17.38
CA CYS A 578 -23.09 10.76 -16.04
C CYS A 578 -24.13 11.49 -15.15
N HIS A 579 -24.66 12.62 -15.63
CA HIS A 579 -25.68 13.39 -14.90
C HIS A 579 -26.93 12.55 -14.63
N LYS A 580 -27.39 11.82 -15.65
CA LYS A 580 -28.54 10.92 -15.53
C LYS A 580 -28.31 9.83 -14.48
N ALA A 581 -27.13 9.20 -14.48
CA ALA A 581 -26.79 8.14 -13.55
C ALA A 581 -26.74 8.61 -12.09
N ILE A 582 -26.24 9.83 -11.82
CA ILE A 582 -26.27 10.42 -10.47
C ILE A 582 -27.72 10.52 -9.97
N LYS A 583 -28.60 11.12 -10.79
CA LYS A 583 -30.00 11.34 -10.44
C LYS A 583 -30.76 10.03 -10.26
N GLU A 584 -30.70 9.13 -11.25
CA GLU A 584 -31.45 7.87 -11.23
C GLU A 584 -30.98 6.95 -10.11
N THR A 585 -29.67 6.86 -9.85
CA THR A 585 -29.15 6.03 -8.75
C THR A 585 -29.66 6.54 -7.40
N TRP A 586 -29.65 7.84 -7.18
CA TRP A 586 -30.18 8.42 -5.94
C TRP A 586 -31.69 8.21 -5.80
N GLU A 587 -32.47 8.44 -6.85
CA GLU A 587 -33.93 8.24 -6.82
C GLU A 587 -34.32 6.77 -6.57
N GLN A 588 -33.56 5.82 -7.13
CA GLN A 588 -33.87 4.38 -7.03
C GLN A 588 -33.35 3.73 -5.75
N THR A 589 -32.17 4.14 -5.26
CA THR A 589 -31.47 3.45 -4.18
C THR A 589 -31.27 4.32 -2.93
N GLY A 590 -31.47 5.63 -3.03
CA GLY A 590 -31.06 6.61 -2.03
C GLY A 590 -29.54 6.81 -1.92
N TYR A 591 -28.75 6.16 -2.78
CA TYR A 591 -27.30 6.28 -2.83
C TYR A 591 -26.88 7.39 -3.80
N MET A 592 -26.13 8.38 -3.31
CA MET A 592 -25.63 9.51 -4.10
C MET A 592 -24.23 9.20 -4.62
N LEU A 593 -24.08 9.27 -5.94
CA LEU A 593 -22.81 9.10 -6.61
C LEU A 593 -22.11 10.45 -6.80
N ASP A 594 -20.79 10.46 -6.65
CA ASP A 594 -19.99 11.52 -7.26
C ASP A 594 -19.87 11.27 -8.79
N PRO A 595 -19.54 12.29 -9.60
CA PRO A 595 -19.43 12.14 -11.05
C PRO A 595 -18.46 11.02 -11.52
N HIS A 596 -17.36 10.78 -10.81
CA HIS A 596 -16.41 9.71 -11.15
C HIS A 596 -17.04 8.34 -10.92
N THR A 597 -17.72 8.14 -9.78
CA THR A 597 -18.43 6.89 -9.52
C THR A 597 -19.59 6.70 -10.50
N ALA A 598 -20.27 7.78 -10.92
CA ALA A 598 -21.33 7.73 -11.92
C ALA A 598 -20.83 7.26 -13.29
N VAL A 599 -19.64 7.72 -13.73
CA VAL A 599 -18.97 7.20 -14.95
C VAL A 599 -18.77 5.69 -14.85
N ALA A 600 -18.25 5.20 -13.73
CA ALA A 600 -18.07 3.76 -13.52
C ALA A 600 -19.40 3.01 -13.44
N LYS A 601 -20.44 3.60 -12.86
CA LYS A 601 -21.79 3.02 -12.79
C LYS A 601 -22.40 2.82 -14.17
N VAL A 602 -22.31 3.81 -15.06
CA VAL A 602 -22.82 3.70 -16.44
C VAL A 602 -22.12 2.57 -17.19
N VAL A 603 -20.79 2.50 -17.08
CA VAL A 603 -20.02 1.43 -17.70
C VAL A 603 -20.35 0.06 -17.08
N ALA A 604 -20.48 -0.01 -15.75
CA ALA A 604 -20.88 -1.23 -15.04
C ALA A 604 -22.25 -1.76 -15.48
N ASP A 605 -23.21 -0.87 -15.75
CA ASP A 605 -24.54 -1.25 -16.24
C ASP A 605 -24.48 -1.88 -17.63
N ARG A 606 -23.67 -1.32 -18.55
CA ARG A 606 -23.48 -1.88 -19.90
C ARG A 606 -22.74 -3.22 -19.90
N HIS A 607 -21.89 -3.44 -18.91
CA HIS A 607 -21.05 -4.64 -18.79
C HIS A 607 -21.49 -5.58 -17.67
N SER A 608 -22.75 -5.49 -17.23
CA SER A 608 -23.29 -6.34 -16.18
C SER A 608 -23.25 -7.82 -16.58
N SER A 609 -22.92 -8.69 -15.61
CA SER A 609 -22.81 -10.13 -15.80
C SER A 609 -23.53 -10.90 -14.68
N ASN A 610 -23.44 -12.23 -14.71
CA ASN A 610 -23.92 -13.06 -13.60
C ASN A 610 -23.01 -13.02 -12.38
N LEU A 611 -21.81 -12.44 -12.47
CA LEU A 611 -20.90 -12.30 -11.35
C LEU A 611 -21.23 -11.04 -10.55
N PRO A 612 -20.97 -11.05 -9.22
CA PRO A 612 -20.91 -9.82 -8.45
C PRO A 612 -19.88 -8.85 -9.03
N MET A 613 -20.19 -7.56 -8.97
CA MET A 613 -19.31 -6.50 -9.46
C MET A 613 -19.05 -5.47 -8.35
N ILE A 614 -17.77 -5.19 -8.10
CA ILE A 614 -17.33 -4.08 -7.26
C ILE A 614 -17.13 -2.85 -8.14
N ILE A 615 -17.75 -1.73 -7.81
CA ILE A 615 -17.54 -0.43 -8.44
C ILE A 615 -16.74 0.43 -7.46
N SER A 616 -15.55 0.89 -7.86
CA SER A 616 -14.74 1.77 -7.02
C SER A 616 -15.36 3.17 -6.95
N SER A 617 -15.79 3.59 -5.76
CA SER A 617 -16.23 4.97 -5.54
C SER A 617 -15.07 5.83 -5.05
N THR A 618 -14.54 6.65 -5.95
CA THR A 618 -13.24 7.30 -5.79
C THR A 618 -13.27 8.63 -5.06
N ALA A 619 -14.45 9.23 -4.88
CA ALA A 619 -14.62 10.46 -4.14
C ALA A 619 -15.99 10.52 -3.48
N HIS A 620 -16.09 11.30 -2.41
CA HIS A 620 -17.38 11.59 -1.81
C HIS A 620 -18.14 12.59 -2.69
N PHE A 621 -19.44 12.39 -2.92
CA PHE A 621 -20.27 13.24 -3.81
C PHE A 621 -20.18 14.73 -3.48
N ALA A 622 -20.11 15.07 -2.18
CA ALA A 622 -20.02 16.46 -1.74
C ALA A 622 -18.72 17.18 -2.14
N LYS A 623 -17.69 16.49 -2.63
CA LYS A 623 -16.52 17.14 -3.24
C LYS A 623 -16.85 17.84 -4.56
N PHE A 624 -17.86 17.35 -5.26
CA PHE A 624 -18.32 17.83 -6.57
C PHE A 624 -19.76 18.33 -6.44
N ALA A 625 -20.00 19.13 -5.39
CA ALA A 625 -21.35 19.54 -5.02
C ALA A 625 -22.05 20.32 -6.13
N ASP A 626 -21.31 21.12 -6.89
CA ASP A 626 -21.78 21.81 -8.09
C ASP A 626 -22.32 20.82 -9.13
N SER A 627 -21.51 19.84 -9.56
CA SER A 627 -21.93 18.83 -10.54
C SER A 627 -23.11 18.00 -10.05
N VAL A 628 -23.14 17.66 -8.75
CA VAL A 628 -24.24 16.88 -8.15
C VAL A 628 -25.53 17.71 -8.12
N LEU A 629 -25.48 18.98 -7.72
CA LEU A 629 -26.66 19.85 -7.72
C LEU A 629 -27.22 20.05 -9.14
N ASP A 630 -26.33 20.20 -10.13
CA ASP A 630 -26.71 20.29 -11.55
C ASP A 630 -27.42 19.02 -12.02
N ALA A 631 -26.86 17.84 -11.71
CA ALA A 631 -27.49 16.56 -12.06
C ALA A 631 -28.90 16.39 -11.45
N LEU A 632 -29.11 16.95 -10.25
CA LEU A 632 -30.40 16.93 -9.56
C LEU A 632 -31.35 18.06 -9.99
N ASN A 633 -30.91 18.96 -10.88
CA ASN A 633 -31.65 20.17 -11.26
C ASN A 633 -31.99 21.07 -10.06
N ILE A 634 -31.08 21.16 -9.10
CA ILE A 634 -31.20 22.03 -7.93
C ILE A 634 -30.41 23.31 -8.17
N GLU A 635 -31.08 24.46 -8.11
CA GLU A 635 -30.45 25.76 -8.32
C GLU A 635 -29.25 25.98 -7.38
N ARG A 636 -28.10 26.29 -8.00
CA ARG A 636 -26.81 26.52 -7.34
C ARG A 636 -26.17 27.88 -7.63
N ASP A 637 -26.70 28.62 -8.60
CA ASP A 637 -26.14 29.89 -9.04
C ASP A 637 -26.14 30.92 -7.90
N ASN A 638 -25.09 31.75 -7.84
CA ASN A 638 -24.88 32.76 -6.79
C ASN A 638 -24.79 32.20 -5.37
N LEU A 639 -24.63 30.89 -5.20
CA LEU A 639 -24.41 30.26 -3.89
C LEU A 639 -22.92 29.97 -3.66
N SER A 640 -22.49 30.19 -2.43
CA SER A 640 -21.18 29.78 -1.94
C SER A 640 -21.06 28.25 -1.80
N PRO A 641 -19.83 27.70 -1.81
CA PRO A 641 -19.59 26.27 -1.51
C PRO A 641 -20.27 25.78 -0.22
N LYS A 642 -20.30 26.62 0.82
CA LYS A 642 -21.00 26.34 2.08
C LYS A 642 -22.52 26.16 1.91
N GLN A 643 -23.15 26.98 1.06
CA GLN A 643 -24.57 26.89 0.78
C GLN A 643 -24.91 25.67 -0.09
N TRP A 644 -24.03 25.28 -1.02
CA TRP A 644 -24.17 24.00 -1.73
C TRP A 644 -24.15 22.82 -0.76
N TYR A 645 -23.21 22.82 0.20
CA TYR A 645 -23.11 21.78 1.22
C TYR A 645 -24.37 21.69 2.09
N THR A 646 -24.97 22.84 2.42
CA THR A 646 -26.24 22.92 3.17
C THR A 646 -27.39 22.30 2.38
N LYS A 647 -27.49 22.58 1.08
CA LYS A 647 -28.49 21.96 0.20
C LYS A 647 -28.32 20.45 0.11
N LEU A 648 -27.09 19.99 -0.12
CA LEU A 648 -26.79 18.55 -0.20
C LEU A 648 -27.14 17.81 1.10
N ARG A 649 -26.83 18.39 2.27
CA ARG A 649 -27.19 17.80 3.57
C ARG A 649 -28.70 17.59 3.72
N ALA A 650 -29.50 18.52 3.20
CA ALA A 650 -30.96 18.43 3.29
C ALA A 650 -31.55 17.25 2.48
N LEU A 651 -30.79 16.67 1.54
CA LEU A 651 -31.21 15.53 0.73
C LEU A 651 -31.17 14.19 1.48
N ASN A 652 -30.53 14.14 2.65
CA ASN A 652 -30.44 12.96 3.52
C ASN A 652 -30.04 11.66 2.77
N THR A 653 -28.95 11.75 2.00
CA THR A 653 -28.45 10.68 1.12
C THR A 653 -27.65 9.61 1.86
N ARG A 654 -27.39 8.48 1.19
CA ARG A 654 -26.26 7.59 1.51
C ARG A 654 -25.16 7.76 0.46
N PRO A 655 -23.86 7.83 0.82
CA PRO A 655 -23.33 8.00 2.17
C PRO A 655 -23.81 9.33 2.77
N VAL A 656 -23.67 9.46 4.10
CA VAL A 656 -23.90 10.72 4.82
C VAL A 656 -22.78 11.72 4.53
N MET A 657 -23.01 13.01 4.77
CA MET A 657 -22.00 14.06 4.55
C MET A 657 -20.66 13.75 5.22
N HIS A 658 -19.56 13.98 4.49
CA HIS A 658 -18.22 13.72 5.00
C HIS A 658 -17.80 14.78 6.04
N ARG A 659 -17.50 14.34 7.26
CA ARG A 659 -17.24 15.20 8.44
C ARG A 659 -16.04 16.13 8.24
N ASP A 660 -14.91 15.61 7.78
CA ASP A 660 -13.69 16.44 7.68
C ASP A 660 -13.73 17.38 6.47
N LEU A 661 -14.52 17.04 5.46
CA LEU A 661 -14.73 17.93 4.32
C LEU A 661 -15.64 19.10 4.73
N GLU A 662 -16.65 18.82 5.54
CA GLU A 662 -17.54 19.84 6.10
C GLU A 662 -16.75 20.86 6.94
N SER A 663 -15.88 20.38 7.84
CA SER A 663 -15.09 21.27 8.69
C SER A 663 -14.09 22.11 7.90
N GLN A 664 -13.51 21.55 6.82
CA GLN A 664 -12.58 22.28 5.95
C GLN A 664 -13.25 23.41 5.17
N ILE A 665 -14.47 23.22 4.69
CA ILE A 665 -15.20 24.25 3.91
C ILE A 665 -15.53 25.48 4.78
N GLU A 666 -15.54 25.34 6.10
CA GLU A 666 -15.75 26.43 7.06
C GLU A 666 -14.48 27.24 7.37
N LEU A 667 -13.30 26.77 6.95
CA LEU A 667 -12.02 27.45 7.20
C LEU A 667 -11.77 28.55 6.17
N GLU A 668 -11.14 29.64 6.60
CA GLU A 668 -10.68 30.70 5.71
C GLU A 668 -9.43 30.30 4.91
N SER A 669 -9.27 30.87 3.72
CA SER A 669 -8.12 30.63 2.86
C SER A 669 -6.85 31.26 3.44
N THR A 670 -5.84 30.45 3.71
CA THR A 670 -4.50 30.87 4.18
C THR A 670 -3.51 31.02 3.03
N HIS A 671 -3.76 30.38 1.89
CA HIS A 671 -2.93 30.43 0.69
C HIS A 671 -3.61 31.23 -0.43
N ASN A 672 -3.08 32.43 -0.70
CA ASN A 672 -3.69 33.36 -1.66
C ASN A 672 -2.76 33.72 -2.85
N THR A 673 -1.64 33.02 -2.99
CA THR A 673 -0.68 33.27 -4.08
C THR A 673 -1.26 32.77 -5.40
N ILE A 674 -1.38 33.68 -6.38
CA ILE A 674 -1.74 33.37 -7.77
C ILE A 674 -0.63 33.91 -8.67
N LEU A 675 -0.08 33.05 -9.54
CA LEU A 675 0.99 33.39 -10.46
C LEU A 675 0.50 33.33 -11.91
N GLN A 676 1.11 34.17 -12.74
CA GLN A 676 0.99 34.08 -14.19
C GLN A 676 1.70 32.83 -14.72
N PRO A 677 1.33 32.29 -15.91
CA PRO A 677 1.91 31.08 -16.49
C PRO A 677 3.36 31.28 -16.95
N ASN A 678 4.28 31.42 -15.98
CA ASN A 678 5.69 31.66 -16.21
C ASN A 678 6.54 30.83 -15.23
N ILE A 679 7.33 29.91 -15.79
CA ILE A 679 8.21 29.03 -15.00
C ILE A 679 9.19 29.79 -14.11
N ASN A 680 9.70 30.95 -14.56
CA ASN A 680 10.65 31.74 -13.78
C ASN A 680 10.01 32.36 -12.53
N GLU A 681 8.74 32.78 -12.62
CA GLU A 681 8.00 33.26 -11.46
C GLU A 681 7.72 32.13 -10.46
N ILE A 682 7.41 30.93 -10.96
CA ILE A 682 7.23 29.74 -10.12
C ILE A 682 8.55 29.35 -9.43
N MET A 683 9.67 29.32 -10.15
CA MET A 683 10.99 29.07 -9.56
C MET A 683 11.40 30.14 -8.53
N LYS A 684 11.02 31.40 -8.75
CA LYS A 684 11.23 32.48 -7.79
C LYS A 684 10.39 32.30 -6.52
N GLU A 685 9.13 31.88 -6.67
CA GLU A 685 8.28 31.57 -5.52
C GLU A 685 8.78 30.33 -4.75
N ILE A 686 9.33 29.32 -5.44
CA ILE A 686 10.02 28.19 -4.82
C ILE A 686 11.19 28.66 -3.95
N ARG A 687 12.08 29.52 -4.49
CA ARG A 687 13.20 30.07 -3.71
C ARG A 687 12.71 30.81 -2.48
N LYS A 688 11.68 31.64 -2.62
CA LYS A 688 11.08 32.40 -1.52
C LYS A 688 10.51 31.48 -0.44
N PHE A 689 9.87 30.37 -0.84
CA PHE A 689 9.29 29.42 0.10
C PHE A 689 10.36 28.65 0.88
N ILE A 690 11.38 28.10 0.22
CA ILE A 690 12.46 27.34 0.87
C ILE A 690 13.34 28.24 1.76
N SER A 691 13.40 29.54 1.47
CA SER A 691 14.21 30.50 2.24
C SER A 691 13.55 30.97 3.55
N LYS A 692 12.28 30.65 3.77
CA LYS A 692 11.60 30.91 5.05
C LYS A 692 11.98 29.83 6.06
#